data_AF-A0A0F3GRH2-F1
#
_entry.id   AF-A0A0F3GRH2-F1
#
_cell.length_a   1.000
_cell.length_b   1.000
_cell.length_c   1.000
_cell.angle_alpha   90.00
_cell.angle_beta   90.00
_cell.angle_gamma   90.00
#
_symmetry.space_group_name_H-M   'P 1'
#
loop_
_entity.id
_entity.type
_entity.pdbx_description
1 polymer ?
#
loop_
_entity_poly.entity_id
_entity_poly.type
_entity_poly.pdbx_seq_one_letter_code
_entity_poly.pdbx_strand_id
1 'polypeptide(L)'
;MLLTALTVLCVFGNVRLGFAGNNSNGVTPLFMLADNIAEAAMEPKGAQCVLLPYSCTLSVTKSGTGTGNVDASPENLSWSGNTGKYNKYNNGTTVTLTVTADSISYFAGWSGECSETYGQLCTCIGTTSPCKVDINDNMAFTATFTLSNSVNVTKSGTGTGTVTSSPTDLTWSGNTGKVEFTASTTVTLTATADSPNSYFTGWGGDCLSAGTNSTCTITTNSSPKTVTATFTANTLTVTKAGTGTGTVTDDQGKLSWSASTGTATYPLGTSVTLTATPDSNSYFVGWSGDGSCSGTNSTCMVTMSTAKAVTATFNPLYTLTITKAGASTGSVGVDTGTLSWTGSTATAIYKSGTSVTLTATVDNGYMPNWSGNCSGTGLTCTVAMSAAKNVTVTFVPGYILTLTKSSGGSIGVDSGTLAGSGYTFTAGYPIGSSVTITATAETLNNYLLTNLGGDCFWTAKGASKGSCTVTMSQNRLVTAAFSYAVSGFTLAVTKYGTGSGTVTPSTGSLKWWGDNFGTATYSTDMGITSVTLTATANAGSVFIGWSGACSGTSSICKVTMSAAKNVTATFSPVYAITVTKSGTGTGSVTADTGTLSWSGNTGTTTYTSGTDVTLTATADDNSYVASWSDDCSGSTLTWPGSTCSLLKMTRDISATVTLNPAYTLTVTKSGTGTGSVTTNTGTLSWSGTTGKYTHSPAVQM
;
A
#
# COMPACT_ATOMS: atom_id res chain seq x y z
N MET A 1 28.40 86.21 52.66
CA MET A 1 29.17 87.20 53.43
C MET A 1 28.97 86.94 54.92
N LEU A 2 29.86 86.16 55.54
CA LEU A 2 30.24 86.29 56.94
C LEU A 2 31.68 85.77 57.06
N LEU A 3 32.48 86.36 57.95
CA LEU A 3 33.93 86.19 57.96
C LEU A 3 34.38 84.96 58.77
N THR A 4 35.51 84.37 58.42
CA THR A 4 36.09 83.21 59.12
C THR A 4 36.58 83.56 60.52
N ALA A 5 35.91 83.02 61.55
CA ALA A 5 36.38 83.11 62.94
C ALA A 5 37.49 82.07 63.20
N LEU A 6 38.75 82.48 63.03
CA LEU A 6 39.92 81.64 63.28
C LEU A 6 40.28 81.61 64.78
N THR A 7 39.64 80.77 65.57
CA THR A 7 40.01 80.55 66.98
C THR A 7 41.12 79.52 67.13
N VAL A 8 42.37 80.00 67.14
CA VAL A 8 43.54 79.21 67.54
C VAL A 8 43.46 78.92 69.05
N LEU A 9 43.34 77.65 69.43
CA LEU A 9 43.39 77.22 70.83
C LEU A 9 44.63 76.36 71.10
N CYS A 10 45.77 77.02 71.34
CA CYS A 10 46.98 76.36 71.82
C CYS A 10 46.82 75.97 73.30
N VAL A 11 46.79 74.67 73.59
CA VAL A 11 46.94 74.12 74.95
C VAL A 11 48.05 73.08 74.95
N PHE A 12 48.93 73.16 75.95
CA PHE A 12 50.13 72.32 76.07
C PHE A 12 49.81 70.93 76.65
N GLY A 13 50.57 69.93 76.19
CA GLY A 13 51.12 68.88 77.06
C GLY A 13 50.18 67.80 77.63
N ASN A 14 50.25 66.62 77.00
CA ASN A 14 50.29 65.30 77.66
C ASN A 14 49.28 64.98 78.80
N VAL A 15 48.30 64.09 78.52
CA VAL A 15 48.29 62.67 79.00
C VAL A 15 46.96 61.96 78.65
N ARG A 16 47.10 60.85 77.90
CA ARG A 16 46.28 59.61 77.81
C ARG A 16 44.73 59.60 77.93
N LEU A 17 44.13 59.04 76.86
CA LEU A 17 43.11 57.97 76.80
C LEU A 17 41.67 58.22 77.31
N GLY A 18 40.67 57.95 76.46
CA GLY A 18 39.34 57.49 76.91
C GLY A 18 38.14 57.85 76.02
N PHE A 19 37.56 56.86 75.34
CA PHE A 19 36.19 56.85 74.79
C PHE A 19 35.12 56.98 75.91
N ALA A 20 33.86 57.39 75.70
CA ALA A 20 33.13 57.94 74.55
C ALA A 20 31.92 58.75 75.07
N GLY A 21 31.23 59.52 74.21
CA GLY A 21 30.03 60.28 74.57
C GLY A 21 28.76 59.82 73.83
N ASN A 22 27.62 60.43 74.17
CA ASN A 22 26.42 60.44 73.33
C ASN A 22 25.47 61.61 73.71
N ASN A 23 24.49 61.91 72.84
CA ASN A 23 23.37 62.87 73.02
C ASN A 23 23.74 64.39 72.99
N SER A 24 22.86 65.33 72.61
CA SER A 24 21.72 65.33 71.66
C SER A 24 21.13 66.75 71.52
N ASN A 25 20.60 67.10 70.33
CA ASN A 25 19.56 68.12 70.06
C ASN A 25 19.83 69.63 70.36
N GLY A 26 19.51 70.50 69.38
CA GLY A 26 18.55 71.59 69.64
C GLY A 26 18.85 73.04 69.20
N VAL A 27 18.24 73.47 68.08
CA VAL A 27 17.68 74.82 67.83
C VAL A 27 18.67 76.00 67.60
N THR A 28 18.14 77.11 67.04
CA THR A 28 18.79 78.29 66.41
C THR A 28 18.15 79.60 66.96
N PRO A 29 18.33 80.85 66.45
CA PRO A 29 19.39 81.52 65.64
C PRO A 29 19.81 82.93 66.24
N LEU A 30 20.33 83.87 65.40
CA LEU A 30 20.21 85.38 65.41
C LEU A 30 21.46 86.32 65.62
N PHE A 31 21.78 87.07 64.53
CA PHE A 31 22.10 88.53 64.37
C PHE A 31 23.44 89.27 64.69
N MET A 32 23.77 90.19 63.74
CA MET A 32 24.48 91.51 63.78
C MET A 32 26.04 91.56 63.87
N LEU A 33 26.74 92.18 62.89
CA LEU A 33 27.20 93.60 62.71
C LEU A 33 28.28 94.03 63.74
N ALA A 34 29.40 94.71 63.43
CA ALA A 34 30.08 95.20 62.21
C ALA A 34 31.62 95.38 62.53
N ASP A 35 32.55 96.11 61.89
CA ASP A 35 32.58 97.08 60.76
C ASP A 35 34.00 97.13 60.09
N ASN A 36 34.55 98.31 59.72
CA ASN A 36 35.78 98.54 58.91
C ASN A 36 37.03 99.01 59.70
N ILE A 37 38.24 98.89 59.10
CA ILE A 37 39.28 99.95 58.89
C ILE A 37 40.53 99.37 58.16
N ALA A 38 41.40 100.24 57.61
CA ALA A 38 42.29 99.97 56.46
C ALA A 38 43.79 99.65 56.76
N GLU A 39 44.58 99.56 55.67
CA GLU A 39 45.95 99.03 55.57
C GLU A 39 47.09 99.94 56.09
N ALA A 40 48.19 99.31 56.53
CA ALA A 40 49.57 99.74 56.27
C ALA A 40 50.53 98.54 56.52
N ALA A 41 51.63 98.43 55.75
CA ALA A 41 52.44 97.21 55.70
C ALA A 41 53.86 97.33 56.31
N MET A 42 54.33 96.26 56.96
CA MET A 42 55.75 95.97 57.22
C MET A 42 56.00 94.45 57.20
N GLU A 43 57.12 94.03 56.61
CA GLU A 43 57.62 92.65 56.51
C GLU A 43 59.09 92.59 56.96
N PRO A 44 59.76 91.41 57.08
CA PRO A 44 59.24 90.08 57.39
C PRO A 44 60.03 89.38 58.52
N LYS A 45 59.48 88.28 59.08
CA LYS A 45 60.21 87.01 59.32
C LYS A 45 59.36 85.91 59.98
N GLY A 46 59.37 84.71 59.38
CA GLY A 46 59.48 83.47 60.14
C GLY A 46 58.20 82.77 60.64
N ALA A 47 57.22 82.52 59.76
CA ALA A 47 56.20 81.50 60.01
C ALA A 47 55.88 80.70 58.73
N GLN A 48 56.25 79.41 58.67
CA GLN A 48 55.80 78.51 57.60
C GLN A 48 54.43 77.94 57.94
N CYS A 49 53.37 78.61 57.50
CA CYS A 49 52.03 78.03 57.48
C CYS A 49 51.91 77.06 56.29
N VAL A 50 52.03 75.76 56.55
CA VAL A 50 51.63 74.73 55.59
C VAL A 50 50.11 74.78 55.44
N LEU A 51 49.63 75.22 54.28
CA LEU A 51 48.22 75.11 53.92
C LEU A 51 47.85 73.63 53.84
N LEU A 52 46.91 73.20 54.67
CA LEU A 52 46.29 71.88 54.53
C LEU A 52 45.50 71.85 53.21
N PRO A 53 45.61 70.79 52.39
CA PRO A 53 44.85 70.71 51.16
C PRO A 53 43.35 70.60 51.48
N TYR A 54 42.56 71.55 50.96
CA TYR A 54 41.11 71.43 50.95
C TYR A 54 40.72 70.28 50.02
N SER A 55 40.28 69.17 50.61
CA SER A 55 39.84 67.97 49.89
C SER A 55 38.37 68.08 49.53
N CYS A 56 38.07 68.17 48.24
CA CYS A 56 36.74 68.15 47.67
C CYS A 56 36.22 66.71 47.52
N THR A 57 34.89 66.55 47.56
CA THR A 57 34.23 65.27 47.27
C THR A 57 33.61 65.27 45.88
N LEU A 58 33.69 64.13 45.19
CA LEU A 58 32.92 63.87 43.96
C LEU A 58 31.94 62.74 44.24
N SER A 59 30.69 62.92 43.80
CA SER A 59 29.67 61.89 43.84
C SER A 59 28.96 61.73 42.50
N VAL A 60 28.72 60.48 42.08
CA VAL A 60 27.97 60.15 40.88
C VAL A 60 26.90 59.12 41.21
N THR A 61 25.65 59.39 40.83
CA THR A 61 24.52 58.45 41.01
C THR A 61 24.06 57.90 39.66
N LYS A 62 23.82 56.59 39.58
CA LYS A 62 23.22 55.91 38.42
C LYS A 62 21.69 55.92 38.57
N SER A 63 20.96 56.36 37.55
CA SER A 63 19.50 56.51 37.58
C SER A 63 18.84 56.05 36.28
N GLY A 64 17.50 56.08 36.24
CA GLY A 64 16.69 55.70 35.08
C GLY A 64 16.18 54.25 35.14
N THR A 65 15.82 53.69 33.99
CA THR A 65 15.24 52.34 33.85
C THR A 65 16.24 51.30 33.33
N GLY A 66 17.32 51.75 32.70
CA GLY A 66 18.41 50.92 32.21
C GLY A 66 19.55 50.78 33.22
N THR A 67 20.60 50.09 32.81
CA THR A 67 21.81 49.83 33.61
C THR A 67 23.08 50.14 32.82
N GLY A 68 24.18 50.33 33.55
CA GLY A 68 25.50 50.60 32.98
C GLY A 68 26.53 50.96 34.05
N ASN A 69 27.76 51.21 33.59
CA ASN A 69 28.85 51.64 34.42
C ASN A 69 29.24 53.12 34.22
N VAL A 70 29.80 53.69 35.30
CA VAL A 70 30.51 54.96 35.29
C VAL A 70 31.88 54.70 35.92
N ASP A 71 32.94 54.91 35.15
CA ASP A 71 34.32 54.84 35.62
C ASP A 71 34.90 56.26 35.73
N ALA A 72 35.79 56.46 36.71
CA ALA A 72 36.40 57.76 37.00
C ALA A 72 37.93 57.63 37.00
N SER A 73 38.60 58.62 36.41
CA SER A 73 40.06 58.69 36.30
C SER A 73 40.54 60.11 36.67
N PRO A 74 41.62 60.28 37.46
CA PRO A 74 42.62 59.27 37.82
C PRO A 74 42.23 58.28 38.91
N GLU A 75 41.24 58.61 39.76
CA GLU A 75 40.89 57.82 40.95
C GLU A 75 39.45 57.26 40.85
N ASN A 76 39.30 55.97 41.13
CA ASN A 76 38.03 55.26 41.02
C ASN A 76 37.02 55.65 42.12
N LEU A 77 35.75 55.73 41.76
CA LEU A 77 34.67 55.95 42.72
C LEU A 77 34.40 54.70 43.56
N SER A 78 34.25 54.87 44.88
CA SER A 78 33.77 53.82 45.78
C SER A 78 32.25 53.73 45.70
N TRP A 79 31.73 52.64 45.13
CA TRP A 79 30.29 52.44 44.91
C TRP A 79 29.56 51.81 46.10
N SER A 80 28.46 52.45 46.52
CA SER A 80 27.49 51.90 47.46
C SER A 80 26.10 51.93 46.81
N GLY A 81 25.66 50.77 46.29
CA GLY A 81 24.47 50.70 45.43
C GLY A 81 24.62 51.59 44.20
N ASN A 82 23.62 52.40 43.91
CA ASN A 82 23.62 53.27 42.74
C ASN A 82 24.48 54.54 42.88
N THR A 83 25.12 54.83 44.02
CA THR A 83 25.95 56.04 44.18
C THR A 83 27.42 55.69 44.43
N GLY A 84 28.30 56.22 43.59
CA GLY A 84 29.75 56.18 43.74
C GLY A 84 30.28 57.48 44.32
N LYS A 85 31.26 57.42 45.24
CA LYS A 85 31.87 58.61 45.85
C LYS A 85 33.39 58.50 45.96
N TYR A 86 34.07 59.65 45.91
CA TYR A 86 35.48 59.79 46.25
C TYR A 86 35.71 61.11 47.00
N ASN A 87 36.37 61.07 48.16
CA ASN A 87 36.38 62.17 49.14
C ASN A 87 37.76 62.81 49.36
N LYS A 88 38.69 62.69 48.41
CA LYS A 88 40.09 63.12 48.55
C LYS A 88 40.65 63.89 47.35
N TYR A 89 39.80 64.45 46.49
CA TYR A 89 40.30 65.25 45.37
C TYR A 89 40.85 66.58 45.87
N ASN A 90 42.07 66.93 45.47
CA ASN A 90 42.60 68.28 45.71
C ASN A 90 41.85 69.26 44.80
N ASN A 91 41.56 70.47 45.31
CA ASN A 91 41.00 71.56 44.51
C ASN A 91 41.87 71.80 43.24
N GLY A 92 41.23 71.83 42.07
CA GLY A 92 41.88 71.93 40.75
C GLY A 92 42.19 70.59 40.07
N THR A 93 41.71 69.46 40.59
CA THR A 93 41.93 68.15 39.96
C THR A 93 40.92 67.89 38.84
N THR A 94 41.36 67.78 37.58
CA THR A 94 40.51 67.31 36.47
C THR A 94 40.21 65.82 36.61
N VAL A 95 38.94 65.47 36.74
CA VAL A 95 38.44 64.09 36.70
C VAL A 95 37.77 63.82 35.35
N THR A 96 38.09 62.68 34.75
CA THR A 96 37.42 62.18 33.55
C THR A 96 36.42 61.09 33.93
N LEU A 97 35.13 61.32 33.64
CA LEU A 97 34.04 60.35 33.83
C LEU A 97 33.73 59.67 32.49
N THR A 98 33.76 58.35 32.48
CA THR A 98 33.47 57.53 31.28
C THR A 98 32.25 56.65 31.56
N VAL A 99 31.22 56.75 30.73
CA VAL A 99 30.04 55.88 30.81
C VAL A 99 30.05 54.80 29.76
N THR A 100 29.67 53.59 30.18
CA THR A 100 29.41 52.43 29.32
C THR A 100 28.04 51.88 29.68
N ALA A 101 27.09 51.85 28.73
CA ALA A 101 25.77 51.26 28.96
C ALA A 101 25.81 49.74 28.77
N ASP A 102 24.98 49.01 29.53
CA ASP A 102 24.86 47.56 29.37
C ASP A 102 24.08 47.19 28.09
N SER A 103 24.19 45.95 27.62
CA SER A 103 23.72 45.51 26.29
C SER A 103 22.21 45.64 25.99
N ILE A 104 21.39 45.95 27.00
CA ILE A 104 19.94 46.23 26.87
C ILE A 104 19.58 47.67 27.22
N SER A 105 20.56 48.57 27.33
CA SER A 105 20.39 49.95 27.78
C SER A 105 21.17 50.94 26.91
N TYR A 106 20.81 52.22 26.97
CA TYR A 106 21.61 53.31 26.43
C TYR A 106 21.80 54.39 27.49
N PHE A 107 22.89 55.16 27.36
CA PHE A 107 23.14 56.33 28.19
C PHE A 107 22.28 57.50 27.72
N ALA A 108 21.30 57.90 28.54
CA ALA A 108 20.35 58.95 28.22
C ALA A 108 20.90 60.36 28.54
N GLY A 109 21.91 60.46 29.40
CA GLY A 109 22.66 61.70 29.63
C GLY A 109 23.05 61.98 31.09
N TRP A 110 23.88 62.99 31.25
CA TRP A 110 24.27 63.59 32.51
C TRP A 110 23.26 64.64 32.97
N SER A 111 23.01 64.68 34.28
CA SER A 111 22.42 65.82 35.00
C SER A 111 23.16 66.01 36.33
N GLY A 112 23.02 67.17 36.98
CA GLY A 112 23.76 67.50 38.20
C GLY A 112 24.36 68.90 38.15
N GLU A 113 25.35 69.16 39.02
CA GLU A 113 25.91 70.50 39.20
C GLU A 113 27.00 70.85 38.18
N CYS A 114 26.56 71.43 37.06
CA CYS A 114 27.37 72.35 36.27
C CYS A 114 26.55 73.61 35.95
N SER A 115 26.90 74.73 36.59
CA SER A 115 26.29 76.05 36.38
C SER A 115 27.34 77.04 35.88
N GLU A 116 26.98 77.86 34.88
CA GLU A 116 27.91 78.78 34.20
C GLU A 116 28.43 79.93 35.10
N THR A 117 27.89 80.07 36.31
CA THR A 117 28.10 81.19 37.24
C THR A 117 29.56 81.43 37.67
N TYR A 118 30.46 80.44 37.50
CA TYR A 118 31.86 80.52 37.94
C TYR A 118 32.92 80.24 36.86
N GLY A 119 32.57 80.39 35.57
CA GLY A 119 33.56 80.49 34.47
C GLY A 119 34.48 79.27 34.31
N GLN A 120 33.91 78.06 34.34
CA GLN A 120 34.62 76.82 34.68
C GLN A 120 34.44 75.73 33.60
N LEU A 121 35.47 74.91 33.33
CA LEU A 121 35.42 73.90 32.27
C LEU A 121 34.73 72.59 32.72
N CYS A 122 33.41 72.63 32.86
CA CYS A 122 32.60 71.42 32.87
C CYS A 122 32.19 71.01 31.45
N THR A 123 32.35 69.72 31.11
CA THR A 123 31.88 69.14 29.83
C THR A 123 30.86 68.00 30.01
N CYS A 124 30.48 67.67 31.25
CA CYS A 124 29.50 66.63 31.57
C CYS A 124 28.05 67.15 31.44
N ILE A 125 27.68 67.57 30.23
CA ILE A 125 26.33 68.01 29.85
C ILE A 125 25.83 67.12 28.70
N GLY A 126 24.54 66.75 28.72
CA GLY A 126 23.93 65.91 27.71
C GLY A 126 24.51 64.48 27.69
N THR A 127 24.65 63.91 26.49
CA THR A 127 25.11 62.52 26.28
C THR A 127 26.64 62.36 26.19
N THR A 128 27.41 63.40 26.53
CA THR A 128 28.87 63.45 26.36
C THR A 128 29.61 62.36 27.17
N SER A 129 30.40 61.52 26.50
CA SER A 129 31.26 60.50 27.11
C SER A 129 32.51 60.24 26.24
N PRO A 130 33.72 60.14 26.82
CA PRO A 130 34.04 60.52 28.19
C PRO A 130 33.89 62.04 28.38
N CYS A 131 33.43 62.48 29.55
CA CYS A 131 33.32 63.89 29.91
C CYS A 131 34.32 64.25 31.03
N LYS A 132 34.69 65.52 31.10
CA LYS A 132 35.66 66.05 32.07
C LYS A 132 35.04 67.09 32.98
N VAL A 133 35.48 67.06 34.24
CA VAL A 133 35.07 67.97 35.32
C VAL A 133 36.33 68.39 36.08
N ASP A 134 36.58 69.68 36.22
CA ASP A 134 37.56 70.18 37.18
C ASP A 134 36.92 70.23 38.58
N ILE A 135 37.53 69.55 39.56
CA ILE A 135 36.98 69.43 40.92
C ILE A 135 37.52 70.57 41.80
N ASN A 136 36.63 71.49 42.17
CA ASN A 136 36.96 72.68 42.97
C ASN A 136 35.97 72.99 44.12
N ASP A 137 34.87 72.26 44.21
CA ASP A 137 34.04 72.12 45.41
C ASP A 137 33.46 70.69 45.44
N ASN A 138 32.51 70.41 46.31
CA ASN A 138 31.81 69.14 46.43
C ASN A 138 30.78 68.99 45.29
N MET A 139 31.06 68.11 44.33
CA MET A 139 30.25 67.99 43.10
C MET A 139 29.38 66.73 43.08
N ALA A 140 28.18 66.86 42.51
CA ALA A 140 27.20 65.79 42.39
C ALA A 140 26.67 65.67 40.94
N PHE A 141 26.85 64.48 40.36
CA PHE A 141 26.35 64.13 39.03
C PHE A 141 25.39 62.94 39.10
N THR A 142 24.54 62.83 38.08
CA THR A 142 23.63 61.72 37.85
C THR A 142 23.80 61.23 36.41
N ALA A 143 24.21 59.97 36.26
CA ALA A 143 24.27 59.26 34.99
C ALA A 143 22.93 58.53 34.76
N THR A 144 22.16 58.98 33.79
CA THR A 144 20.84 58.39 33.48
C THR A 144 20.99 57.31 32.41
N PHE A 145 20.50 56.11 32.68
CA PHE A 145 20.44 54.99 31.74
C PHE A 145 18.99 54.57 31.47
N THR A 146 18.67 54.25 30.22
CA THR A 146 17.31 53.89 29.79
C THR A 146 17.34 52.59 29.00
N LEU A 147 16.33 51.72 29.17
CA LEU A 147 16.23 50.46 28.41
C LEU A 147 16.13 50.72 26.90
N SER A 148 16.99 50.05 26.13
CA SER A 148 16.95 50.07 24.66
C SER A 148 15.84 49.16 24.14
N ASN A 149 15.00 49.70 23.27
CA ASN A 149 13.93 48.96 22.59
C ASN A 149 14.31 48.86 21.11
N SER A 150 14.73 47.67 20.68
CA SER A 150 15.12 47.40 19.28
C SER A 150 14.25 46.32 18.65
N VAL A 151 14.00 46.42 17.34
CA VAL A 151 13.45 45.32 16.54
C VAL A 151 14.56 44.79 15.62
N ASN A 152 14.79 43.48 15.69
CA ASN A 152 15.78 42.78 14.88
C ASN A 152 15.06 41.81 13.95
N VAL A 153 15.18 42.00 12.64
CA VAL A 153 14.49 41.23 11.60
C VAL A 153 15.49 40.40 10.82
N THR A 154 15.28 39.09 10.71
CA THR A 154 16.10 38.20 9.88
C THR A 154 15.32 37.73 8.66
N LYS A 155 15.87 37.89 7.46
CA LYS A 155 15.36 37.28 6.22
C LYS A 155 15.85 35.84 6.11
N SER A 156 14.97 34.91 5.76
CA SER A 156 15.29 33.47 5.63
C SER A 156 14.58 32.80 4.46
N GLY A 157 14.99 31.56 4.15
CA GLY A 157 14.41 30.74 3.08
C GLY A 157 15.22 30.78 1.78
N THR A 158 14.60 30.31 0.68
CA THR A 158 15.23 30.19 -0.65
C THR A 158 14.86 31.31 -1.62
N GLY A 159 13.89 32.16 -1.26
CA GLY A 159 13.42 33.28 -2.08
C GLY A 159 14.03 34.62 -1.69
N THR A 160 13.87 35.61 -2.57
CA THR A 160 14.31 37.00 -2.36
C THR A 160 13.14 37.87 -1.92
N GLY A 161 13.36 38.73 -0.91
CA GLY A 161 12.34 39.65 -0.42
C GLY A 161 12.87 40.78 0.45
N THR A 162 12.14 41.89 0.44
CA THR A 162 12.32 43.07 1.27
C THR A 162 11.44 43.00 2.50
N VAL A 163 11.92 43.58 3.60
CA VAL A 163 11.10 43.94 4.74
C VAL A 163 11.34 45.41 5.04
N THR A 164 10.28 46.19 5.12
CA THR A 164 10.30 47.59 5.55
C THR A 164 9.63 47.72 6.91
N SER A 165 9.82 48.87 7.57
CA SER A 165 9.28 49.15 8.90
C SER A 165 8.77 50.58 9.00
N SER A 166 7.75 50.78 9.81
CA SER A 166 7.15 52.08 10.10
C SER A 166 6.92 52.21 11.61
N PRO A 167 7.19 53.36 12.25
CA PRO A 167 7.45 54.68 11.67
C PRO A 167 8.91 54.96 11.23
N THR A 168 9.84 54.03 11.45
CA THR A 168 11.28 54.22 11.17
C THR A 168 11.83 53.02 10.42
N ASP A 169 12.67 53.24 9.41
CA ASP A 169 13.22 52.20 8.54
C ASP A 169 14.26 51.28 9.21
N LEU A 170 14.33 50.04 8.73
CA LEU A 170 15.33 49.04 9.11
C LEU A 170 16.68 49.35 8.46
N THR A 171 17.73 49.45 9.28
CA THR A 171 19.12 49.45 8.81
C THR A 171 19.58 48.02 8.58
N TRP A 172 20.00 47.67 7.37
CA TRP A 172 20.33 46.29 6.98
C TRP A 172 21.83 45.99 6.95
N SER A 173 22.21 44.84 7.50
CA SER A 173 23.52 44.20 7.37
C SER A 173 23.35 42.76 6.84
N GLY A 174 23.40 42.62 5.51
CA GLY A 174 23.10 41.35 4.85
C GLY A 174 21.64 40.94 5.05
N ASN A 175 21.41 39.73 5.57
CA ASN A 175 20.07 39.21 5.83
C ASN A 175 19.46 39.66 7.16
N THR A 176 20.14 40.47 7.97
CA THR A 176 19.64 40.98 9.26
C THR A 176 19.42 42.48 9.18
N GLY A 177 18.26 42.96 9.65
CA GLY A 177 17.92 44.37 9.77
C GLY A 177 17.67 44.75 11.23
N LYS A 178 18.06 45.96 11.63
CA LYS A 178 17.86 46.48 12.98
C LYS A 178 17.30 47.91 12.94
N VAL A 179 16.40 48.21 13.87
CA VAL A 179 15.85 49.55 14.13
C VAL A 179 15.64 49.72 15.63
N GLU A 180 15.77 50.95 16.15
CA GLU A 180 15.68 51.28 17.58
C GLU A 180 14.64 52.38 17.83
N PHE A 181 13.99 52.32 18.99
CA PHE A 181 12.88 53.20 19.35
C PHE A 181 13.00 53.72 20.77
N THR A 182 12.58 54.97 20.98
CA THR A 182 12.30 55.51 22.31
C THR A 182 10.97 54.94 22.80
N ALA A 183 11.03 54.00 23.75
CA ALA A 183 9.98 53.46 24.62
C ALA A 183 8.51 53.40 24.10
N SER A 184 7.92 52.20 24.11
CA SER A 184 6.47 51.97 23.86
C SER A 184 5.98 52.37 22.46
N THR A 185 6.86 52.35 21.46
CA THR A 185 6.48 52.52 20.05
C THR A 185 5.81 51.24 19.51
N THR A 186 4.73 51.39 18.76
CA THR A 186 4.17 50.32 17.92
C THR A 186 4.80 50.40 16.53
N VAL A 187 5.33 49.27 16.06
CA VAL A 187 6.08 49.12 14.83
C VAL A 187 5.30 48.22 13.88
N THR A 188 5.08 48.69 12.65
CA THR A 188 4.52 47.88 11.58
C THR A 188 5.66 47.41 10.69
N LEU A 189 5.82 46.10 10.52
CA LEU A 189 6.72 45.48 9.55
C LEU A 189 5.90 45.04 8.31
N THR A 190 6.45 45.26 7.12
CA THR A 190 5.82 44.86 5.85
C THR A 190 6.80 44.03 5.02
N ALA A 191 6.41 42.82 4.64
CA ALA A 191 7.19 41.90 3.81
C ALA A 191 6.69 41.90 2.36
N THR A 192 7.61 42.05 1.42
CA THR A 192 7.35 42.05 -0.03
C THR A 192 8.36 41.13 -0.71
N ALA A 193 7.93 40.31 -1.68
CA ALA A 193 8.86 39.50 -2.47
C ALA A 193 9.50 40.35 -3.59
N ASP A 194 10.83 40.30 -3.72
CA ASP A 194 11.60 41.16 -4.64
C ASP A 194 11.61 40.63 -6.09
N SER A 195 11.03 39.45 -6.31
CA SER A 195 11.02 38.75 -7.59
C SER A 195 9.71 37.97 -7.75
N PRO A 196 9.11 37.91 -8.95
CA PRO A 196 7.97 37.03 -9.21
C PRO A 196 8.30 35.54 -9.01
N ASN A 197 9.59 35.17 -9.02
CA ASN A 197 10.05 33.81 -8.74
C ASN A 197 10.16 33.51 -7.22
N SER A 198 9.68 34.40 -6.35
CA SER A 198 9.71 34.27 -4.89
C SER A 198 8.39 34.71 -4.28
N TYR A 199 8.04 34.12 -3.13
CA TYR A 199 6.83 34.47 -2.38
C TYR A 199 7.10 34.45 -0.88
N PHE A 200 6.41 35.32 -0.15
CA PHE A 200 6.45 35.37 1.31
C PHE A 200 5.67 34.17 1.88
N THR A 201 6.29 33.40 2.78
CA THR A 201 5.67 32.21 3.39
C THR A 201 5.31 32.40 4.86
N GLY A 202 5.68 33.52 5.47
CA GLY A 202 5.20 33.92 6.79
C GLY A 202 6.28 34.41 7.75
N TRP A 203 5.79 34.93 8.88
CA TRP A 203 6.58 35.47 9.97
C TRP A 203 6.90 34.42 11.05
N GLY A 204 8.01 34.65 11.77
CA GLY A 204 8.37 33.96 13.01
C GLY A 204 8.89 34.93 14.07
N GLY A 205 9.19 34.40 15.27
CA GLY A 205 9.57 35.21 16.44
C GLY A 205 8.36 35.97 17.01
N ASP A 206 8.57 37.21 17.47
CA ASP A 206 7.53 38.10 18.00
C ASP A 206 6.38 38.38 17.00
N CYS A 207 6.60 38.13 15.70
CA CYS A 207 5.59 38.27 14.64
C CYS A 207 4.84 36.97 14.29
N LEU A 208 5.09 35.85 14.96
CA LEU A 208 4.51 34.53 14.59
C LEU A 208 2.97 34.54 14.46
N SER A 209 2.28 35.35 15.27
CA SER A 209 0.83 35.52 15.23
C SER A 209 0.29 36.18 13.95
N ALA A 210 1.12 36.90 13.20
CA ALA A 210 0.74 37.46 11.90
C ALA A 210 0.67 36.39 10.80
N GLY A 211 1.30 35.22 11.00
CA GLY A 211 1.24 34.09 10.07
C GLY A 211 1.75 34.47 8.67
N THR A 212 0.90 34.27 7.66
CA THR A 212 1.17 34.55 6.24
C THR A 212 0.79 35.96 5.78
N ASN A 213 0.23 36.82 6.66
CA ASN A 213 -0.11 38.19 6.29
C ASN A 213 1.16 38.98 5.91
N SER A 214 1.10 39.78 4.85
CA SER A 214 2.25 40.58 4.40
C SER A 214 2.66 41.67 5.40
N THR A 215 1.86 41.94 6.43
CA THR A 215 2.19 42.86 7.52
C THR A 215 2.18 42.16 8.88
N CYS A 216 3.01 42.67 9.79
CA CYS A 216 3.00 42.33 11.21
C CYS A 216 3.04 43.63 12.04
N THR A 217 2.36 43.68 13.18
CA THR A 217 2.43 44.77 14.15
C THR A 217 2.94 44.29 15.50
N ILE A 218 3.92 44.98 16.06
CA ILE A 218 4.51 44.68 17.38
C ILE A 218 4.70 45.96 18.20
N THR A 219 4.47 45.90 19.51
CA THR A 219 4.72 47.03 20.43
C THR A 219 5.97 46.78 21.26
N THR A 220 6.91 47.73 21.27
CA THR A 220 8.20 47.60 21.95
C THR A 220 8.10 48.11 23.40
N ASN A 221 7.84 47.20 24.34
CA ASN A 221 7.32 47.53 25.67
C ASN A 221 8.23 47.18 26.87
N SER A 222 9.48 46.74 26.65
CA SER A 222 10.54 46.61 27.69
C SER A 222 11.82 45.89 27.21
N SER A 223 11.77 45.14 26.11
CA SER A 223 12.90 44.31 25.65
C SER A 223 13.07 44.30 24.13
N PRO A 224 14.29 43.97 23.63
CA PRO A 224 14.52 43.72 22.21
C PRO A 224 13.59 42.66 21.63
N LYS A 225 13.05 42.96 20.45
CA LYS A 225 12.16 42.10 19.66
C LYS A 225 12.93 41.41 18.55
N THR A 226 12.54 40.17 18.25
CA THR A 226 13.17 39.31 17.25
C THR A 226 12.11 38.77 16.29
N VAL A 227 12.34 38.96 14.99
CA VAL A 227 11.40 38.60 13.93
C VAL A 227 12.14 37.87 12.83
N THR A 228 11.52 36.83 12.27
CA THR A 228 11.99 36.18 11.05
C THR A 228 10.97 36.38 9.95
N ALA A 229 11.42 36.78 8.76
CA ALA A 229 10.60 36.89 7.55
C ALA A 229 11.07 35.83 6.54
N THR A 230 10.20 34.88 6.21
CA THR A 230 10.56 33.74 5.36
C THR A 230 10.08 33.96 3.93
N PHE A 231 10.99 33.85 2.97
CA PHE A 231 10.70 33.92 1.53
C PHE A 231 11.13 32.62 0.86
N THR A 232 10.28 32.05 0.00
CA THR A 232 10.52 30.78 -0.69
C THR A 232 10.47 30.97 -2.20
N ALA A 233 11.32 30.25 -2.93
CA ALA A 233 11.29 30.12 -4.38
C ALA A 233 11.00 28.68 -4.79
N ASN A 234 10.11 28.48 -5.77
CA ASN A 234 9.78 27.16 -6.30
C ASN A 234 10.81 26.74 -7.36
N THR A 235 11.80 25.95 -6.93
CA THR A 235 12.84 25.38 -7.80
C THR A 235 12.34 24.12 -8.50
N LEU A 236 12.47 24.08 -9.83
CA LEU A 236 12.37 22.88 -10.64
C LEU A 236 13.78 22.31 -10.85
N THR A 237 13.95 21.03 -10.51
CA THR A 237 15.16 20.26 -10.80
C THR A 237 14.84 19.18 -11.84
N VAL A 238 15.59 19.14 -12.94
CA VAL A 238 15.44 18.17 -14.02
C VAL A 238 16.73 17.37 -14.20
N THR A 239 16.67 16.07 -13.96
CA THR A 239 17.81 15.15 -14.09
C THR A 239 17.74 14.40 -15.42
N LYS A 240 18.85 14.29 -16.15
CA LYS A 240 19.00 13.34 -17.27
C LYS A 240 19.55 12.02 -16.73
N ALA A 241 18.89 10.91 -17.06
CA ALA A 241 19.23 9.57 -16.59
C ALA A 241 19.27 8.55 -17.74
N GLY A 242 19.74 7.33 -17.43
CA GLY A 242 20.02 6.28 -18.42
C GLY A 242 21.47 6.38 -18.95
N THR A 243 21.76 5.63 -20.01
CA THR A 243 23.11 5.56 -20.63
C THR A 243 23.15 6.11 -22.06
N GLY A 244 22.03 6.63 -22.56
CA GLY A 244 21.97 7.40 -23.80
C GLY A 244 22.21 8.89 -23.54
N THR A 245 22.23 9.66 -24.62
CA THR A 245 22.40 11.12 -24.56
C THR A 245 21.22 11.85 -25.21
N GLY A 246 21.03 13.11 -24.84
CA GLY A 246 19.93 13.94 -25.30
C GLY A 246 19.88 15.26 -24.56
N THR A 247 19.07 16.17 -25.09
CA THR A 247 18.81 17.50 -24.53
C THR A 247 17.43 17.56 -23.87
N VAL A 248 17.30 18.47 -22.90
CA VAL A 248 16.01 18.84 -22.30
C VAL A 248 15.95 20.34 -22.16
N THR A 249 14.84 20.94 -22.62
CA THR A 249 14.56 22.38 -22.54
C THR A 249 13.20 22.61 -21.89
N ASP A 250 13.05 23.71 -21.17
CA ASP A 250 11.76 24.27 -20.77
C ASP A 250 11.27 25.29 -21.82
N ASP A 251 9.95 25.49 -21.89
CA ASP A 251 9.29 26.46 -22.75
C ASP A 251 9.65 27.94 -22.49
N GLN A 252 10.33 28.23 -21.38
CA GLN A 252 10.76 29.57 -20.97
C GLN A 252 12.29 29.77 -21.08
N GLY A 253 13.05 28.75 -21.49
CA GLY A 253 14.52 28.79 -21.64
C GLY A 253 15.31 29.04 -20.36
N LYS A 254 14.74 28.77 -19.17
CA LYS A 254 15.35 29.10 -17.86
C LYS A 254 16.26 28.00 -17.30
N LEU A 255 16.17 26.75 -17.75
CA LEU A 255 16.93 25.63 -17.19
C LEU A 255 18.45 25.81 -17.37
N SER A 256 19.12 26.13 -16.26
CA SER A 256 20.58 26.23 -16.19
C SER A 256 21.16 24.86 -15.81
N TRP A 257 22.07 24.33 -16.64
CA TRP A 257 22.57 22.95 -16.53
C TRP A 257 23.96 22.85 -15.89
N SER A 258 24.11 21.91 -14.95
CA SER A 258 25.37 21.42 -14.41
C SER A 258 25.44 19.90 -14.63
N ALA A 259 26.28 19.47 -15.57
CA ALA A 259 26.35 18.10 -16.07
C ALA A 259 24.95 17.54 -16.44
N SER A 260 24.49 16.48 -15.76
CA SER A 260 23.19 15.84 -15.99
C SER A 260 22.01 16.50 -15.26
N THR A 261 22.22 17.54 -14.45
CA THR A 261 21.16 18.19 -13.65
C THR A 261 20.92 19.62 -14.09
N GLY A 262 19.68 19.96 -14.41
CA GLY A 262 19.23 21.30 -14.77
C GLY A 262 18.35 21.89 -13.67
N THR A 263 18.52 23.16 -13.37
CA THR A 263 17.75 23.86 -12.34
C THR A 263 17.24 25.21 -12.82
N ALA A 264 16.01 25.57 -12.43
CA ALA A 264 15.41 26.89 -12.65
C ALA A 264 14.38 27.21 -11.55
N THR A 265 14.14 28.48 -11.28
CA THR A 265 13.09 28.95 -10.36
C THR A 265 11.92 29.58 -11.12
N TYR A 266 10.70 29.34 -10.62
CA TYR A 266 9.47 29.80 -11.24
C TYR A 266 8.51 30.40 -10.21
N PRO A 267 7.58 31.29 -10.62
CA PRO A 267 6.48 31.74 -9.79
C PRO A 267 5.58 30.60 -9.30
N LEU A 268 4.88 30.85 -8.19
CA LEU A 268 3.88 29.92 -7.66
C LEU A 268 2.75 29.71 -8.68
N GLY A 269 2.46 28.45 -9.00
CA GLY A 269 1.38 28.07 -9.93
C GLY A 269 1.73 28.17 -11.41
N THR A 270 2.94 28.60 -11.78
CA THR A 270 3.39 28.56 -13.19
C THR A 270 3.39 27.13 -13.72
N SER A 271 2.80 26.93 -14.90
CA SER A 271 2.97 25.71 -15.68
C SER A 271 4.23 25.82 -16.53
N VAL A 272 5.01 24.74 -16.61
CA VAL A 272 6.28 24.66 -17.35
C VAL A 272 6.23 23.44 -18.26
N THR A 273 6.37 23.65 -19.56
CA THR A 273 6.44 22.56 -20.55
C THR A 273 7.90 22.16 -20.78
N LEU A 274 8.28 20.99 -20.32
CA LEU A 274 9.56 20.37 -20.62
C LEU A 274 9.48 19.60 -21.94
N THR A 275 10.52 19.70 -22.76
CA THR A 275 10.69 18.92 -24.00
C THR A 275 12.01 18.15 -23.95
N ALA A 276 11.96 16.85 -24.20
CA ALA A 276 13.11 15.95 -24.29
C ALA A 276 13.39 15.58 -25.75
N THR A 277 14.61 15.83 -26.20
CA THR A 277 15.07 15.53 -27.56
C THR A 277 16.28 14.59 -27.47
N PRO A 278 16.16 13.31 -27.84
CA PRO A 278 17.28 12.37 -27.82
C PRO A 278 18.27 12.69 -28.95
N ASP A 279 19.55 12.40 -28.71
CA ASP A 279 20.57 12.52 -29.76
C ASP A 279 20.47 11.34 -30.76
N SER A 280 21.11 11.46 -31.93
CA SER A 280 20.96 10.52 -33.06
C SER A 280 21.24 9.04 -32.75
N ASN A 281 22.10 8.75 -31.78
CA ASN A 281 22.44 7.40 -31.30
C ASN A 281 21.72 7.05 -29.98
N SER A 282 20.57 7.65 -29.71
CA SER A 282 19.79 7.42 -28.49
C SER A 282 18.29 7.56 -28.74
N TYR A 283 17.49 7.11 -27.79
CA TYR A 283 16.04 7.30 -27.79
C TYR A 283 15.55 7.73 -26.41
N PHE A 284 14.51 8.54 -26.39
CA PHE A 284 13.83 8.92 -25.17
C PHE A 284 12.99 7.75 -24.65
N VAL A 285 13.18 7.39 -23.38
CA VAL A 285 12.48 6.27 -22.72
C VAL A 285 11.20 6.77 -22.06
N GLY A 286 11.26 7.92 -21.38
CA GLY A 286 10.15 8.50 -20.65
C GLY A 286 10.57 9.41 -19.50
N TRP A 287 9.57 10.10 -18.96
CA TRP A 287 9.64 10.94 -17.78
C TRP A 287 9.25 10.17 -16.51
N SER A 288 9.86 10.54 -15.39
CA SER A 288 9.50 10.10 -14.04
C SER A 288 9.81 11.20 -13.02
N GLY A 289 9.30 11.09 -11.79
CA GLY A 289 9.47 12.12 -10.75
C GLY A 289 8.12 12.56 -10.19
N ASP A 290 7.92 13.88 -10.05
CA ASP A 290 6.63 14.44 -9.64
C ASP A 290 5.49 13.97 -10.55
N GLY A 291 4.37 13.55 -9.96
CA GLY A 291 3.29 12.85 -10.66
C GLY A 291 2.59 13.65 -11.77
N SER A 292 2.79 14.97 -11.85
CA SER A 292 2.35 15.77 -12.99
C SER A 292 3.12 15.45 -14.28
N CYS A 293 4.38 15.02 -14.17
CA CYS A 293 5.26 14.73 -15.30
C CYS A 293 5.76 13.28 -15.27
N SER A 294 5.07 12.41 -16.01
CA SER A 294 5.45 11.00 -16.18
C SER A 294 5.00 10.45 -17.55
N GLY A 295 5.58 9.32 -17.98
CA GLY A 295 5.18 8.63 -19.20
C GLY A 295 6.10 8.89 -20.41
N THR A 296 5.73 8.37 -21.58
CA THR A 296 6.65 8.24 -22.74
C THR A 296 6.58 9.37 -23.77
N ASN A 297 5.75 10.40 -23.57
CA ASN A 297 5.66 11.55 -24.47
C ASN A 297 6.95 12.38 -24.41
N SER A 298 7.45 12.88 -25.55
CA SER A 298 8.64 13.75 -25.57
C SER A 298 8.42 15.09 -24.85
N THR A 299 7.18 15.53 -24.70
CA THR A 299 6.79 16.70 -23.90
C THR A 299 6.15 16.32 -22.57
N CYS A 300 6.34 17.16 -21.56
CA CYS A 300 5.86 16.98 -20.20
C CYS A 300 5.43 18.33 -19.60
N MET A 301 4.36 18.37 -18.81
CA MET A 301 3.88 19.62 -18.19
C MET A 301 4.01 19.52 -16.66
N VAL A 302 4.65 20.51 -16.04
CA VAL A 302 4.90 20.58 -14.59
C VAL A 302 4.28 21.86 -14.02
N THR A 303 3.39 21.72 -13.05
CA THR A 303 2.82 22.89 -12.34
C THR A 303 3.59 23.16 -11.05
N MET A 304 4.19 24.35 -10.96
CA MET A 304 5.11 24.77 -9.88
C MET A 304 4.35 25.22 -8.63
N SER A 305 3.66 24.30 -7.97
CA SER A 305 3.02 24.52 -6.66
C SER A 305 4.01 24.45 -5.48
N THR A 306 5.12 23.74 -5.65
CA THR A 306 6.22 23.55 -4.68
C THR A 306 7.55 23.56 -5.42
N ALA A 307 8.68 23.34 -4.73
CA ALA A 307 9.85 22.77 -5.39
C ALA A 307 9.48 21.39 -6.01
N LYS A 308 10.04 21.07 -7.18
CA LYS A 308 9.70 19.89 -7.99
C LYS A 308 10.95 19.20 -8.52
N ALA A 309 10.91 17.86 -8.63
CA ALA A 309 11.98 17.05 -9.21
C ALA A 309 11.42 16.15 -10.30
N VAL A 310 12.07 16.16 -11.47
CA VAL A 310 11.71 15.41 -12.68
C VAL A 310 12.95 14.75 -13.25
N THR A 311 12.81 13.57 -13.86
CA THR A 311 13.87 12.81 -14.51
C THR A 311 13.48 12.45 -15.94
N ALA A 312 14.33 12.82 -16.89
CA ALA A 312 14.25 12.45 -18.31
C ALA A 312 15.20 11.28 -18.58
N THR A 313 14.66 10.12 -18.97
CA THR A 313 15.50 8.94 -19.23
C THR A 313 15.81 8.78 -20.72
N PHE A 314 17.09 8.68 -21.06
CA PHE A 314 17.60 8.44 -22.42
C PHE A 314 18.43 7.15 -22.44
N ASN A 315 18.15 6.28 -23.40
CA ASN A 315 18.91 5.03 -23.59
C ASN A 315 19.52 4.97 -25.00
N PRO A 316 20.65 4.26 -25.19
CA PRO A 316 21.33 4.23 -26.48
C PRO A 316 20.56 3.40 -27.52
N LEU A 317 20.74 3.81 -28.77
CA LEU A 317 20.45 3.01 -29.96
C LEU A 317 21.75 2.34 -30.43
N TYR A 318 21.64 1.13 -30.97
CA TYR A 318 22.78 0.36 -31.45
C TYR A 318 22.56 -0.17 -32.86
N THR A 319 23.57 0.02 -33.71
CA THR A 319 23.59 -0.53 -35.07
C THR A 319 23.95 -2.01 -35.03
N LEU A 320 23.15 -2.82 -35.73
CA LEU A 320 23.48 -4.18 -36.13
C LEU A 320 23.93 -4.16 -37.60
N THR A 321 25.17 -4.56 -37.85
CA THR A 321 25.72 -4.76 -39.20
C THR A 321 25.68 -6.25 -39.54
N ILE A 322 25.19 -6.59 -40.73
CA ILE A 322 25.15 -7.97 -41.23
C ILE A 322 25.92 -8.02 -42.56
N THR A 323 26.91 -8.91 -42.66
CA THR A 323 27.68 -9.13 -43.89
C THR A 323 27.33 -10.48 -44.50
N LYS A 324 26.94 -10.50 -45.78
CA LYS A 324 26.79 -11.71 -46.60
C LYS A 324 28.12 -12.06 -47.25
N ALA A 325 28.54 -13.32 -47.11
CA ALA A 325 29.74 -13.89 -47.71
C ALA A 325 29.47 -15.28 -48.30
N GLY A 326 30.46 -15.85 -48.99
CA GLY A 326 30.33 -17.14 -49.68
C GLY A 326 29.57 -16.98 -51.00
N ALA A 327 28.65 -17.90 -51.29
CA ALA A 327 27.86 -17.85 -52.51
C ALA A 327 26.83 -16.70 -52.52
N SER A 328 26.57 -16.15 -53.70
CA SER A 328 25.55 -15.10 -53.94
C SER A 328 24.09 -15.61 -53.84
N THR A 329 23.89 -16.84 -53.36
CA THR A 329 22.62 -17.56 -53.20
C THR A 329 21.99 -17.32 -51.82
N GLY A 330 20.67 -17.29 -51.72
CA GLY A 330 19.94 -17.03 -50.47
C GLY A 330 20.00 -15.59 -49.92
N SER A 331 19.19 -15.31 -48.90
CA SER A 331 18.98 -13.98 -48.29
C SER A 331 18.96 -14.04 -46.76
N VAL A 332 18.91 -12.87 -46.08
CA VAL A 332 18.69 -12.76 -44.62
C VAL A 332 17.56 -11.78 -44.33
N GLY A 333 16.63 -12.19 -43.48
CA GLY A 333 15.63 -11.34 -42.83
C GLY A 333 15.84 -11.22 -41.33
N VAL A 334 14.99 -10.42 -40.68
CA VAL A 334 14.95 -10.19 -39.23
C VAL A 334 13.52 -10.34 -38.71
N ASP A 335 13.37 -10.75 -37.45
CA ASP A 335 12.08 -10.77 -36.76
C ASP A 335 11.53 -9.37 -36.43
N THR A 336 12.43 -8.38 -36.32
CA THR A 336 12.13 -7.02 -35.85
C THR A 336 12.95 -5.98 -36.60
N GLY A 337 12.37 -4.82 -36.88
CA GLY A 337 13.01 -3.76 -37.65
C GLY A 337 13.10 -4.06 -39.16
N THR A 338 13.93 -3.28 -39.86
CA THR A 338 14.14 -3.39 -41.32
C THR A 338 15.62 -3.33 -41.65
N LEU A 339 16.11 -4.26 -42.46
CA LEU A 339 17.49 -4.26 -42.96
C LEU A 339 17.63 -3.36 -44.20
N SER A 340 18.48 -2.35 -44.12
CA SER A 340 18.90 -1.53 -45.27
C SER A 340 20.17 -2.12 -45.88
N TRP A 341 20.07 -2.68 -47.10
CA TRP A 341 21.19 -3.34 -47.81
C TRP A 341 21.96 -2.37 -48.72
N THR A 342 23.29 -2.43 -48.66
CA THR A 342 24.24 -1.77 -49.57
C THR A 342 25.28 -2.79 -50.04
N GLY A 343 25.07 -3.35 -51.24
CA GLY A 343 25.89 -4.45 -51.75
C GLY A 343 25.69 -5.72 -50.91
N SER A 344 26.78 -6.29 -50.39
CA SER A 344 26.75 -7.49 -49.54
C SER A 344 26.58 -7.20 -48.04
N THR A 345 26.44 -5.94 -47.63
CA THR A 345 26.29 -5.54 -46.23
C THR A 345 24.90 -4.95 -45.99
N ALA A 346 24.31 -5.22 -44.82
CA ALA A 346 23.11 -4.56 -44.33
C ALA A 346 23.34 -3.90 -42.98
N THR A 347 22.56 -2.84 -42.71
CA THR A 347 22.47 -2.23 -41.38
C THR A 347 21.02 -2.06 -40.93
N ALA A 348 20.81 -2.15 -39.62
CA ALA A 348 19.60 -1.78 -38.94
C ALA A 348 19.93 -1.20 -37.55
N ILE A 349 19.05 -0.37 -37.00
CA ILE A 349 19.26 0.31 -35.71
C ILE A 349 18.20 -0.17 -34.72
N TYR A 350 18.65 -0.60 -33.55
CA TYR A 350 17.83 -1.20 -32.49
C TYR A 350 17.97 -0.47 -31.17
N LYS A 351 16.99 -0.64 -30.27
CA LYS A 351 17.08 -0.15 -28.89
C LYS A 351 18.02 -1.04 -28.09
N SER A 352 18.75 -0.45 -27.14
CA SER A 352 19.52 -1.23 -26.15
C SER A 352 18.64 -2.29 -25.48
N GLY A 353 19.13 -3.53 -25.45
CA GLY A 353 18.42 -4.69 -24.88
C GLY A 353 17.47 -5.41 -25.84
N THR A 354 17.24 -4.94 -27.08
CA THR A 354 16.49 -5.71 -28.08
C THR A 354 17.23 -7.01 -28.42
N SER A 355 16.51 -8.14 -28.38
CA SER A 355 16.97 -9.42 -28.95
C SER A 355 16.43 -9.52 -30.38
N VAL A 356 17.33 -9.67 -31.36
CA VAL A 356 17.00 -9.72 -32.79
C VAL A 356 17.30 -11.13 -33.30
N THR A 357 16.33 -11.78 -33.95
CA THR A 357 16.53 -13.08 -34.59
C THR A 357 16.76 -12.89 -36.08
N LEU A 358 18.01 -13.10 -36.52
CA LEU A 358 18.34 -13.21 -37.93
C LEU A 358 17.79 -14.53 -38.46
N THR A 359 17.22 -14.53 -39.65
CA THR A 359 16.76 -15.73 -40.36
C THR A 359 17.33 -15.76 -41.77
N ALA A 360 18.13 -16.77 -42.09
CA ALA A 360 18.63 -17.01 -43.43
C ALA A 360 17.62 -17.84 -44.24
N THR A 361 17.36 -17.41 -45.48
CA THR A 361 16.72 -18.23 -46.51
C THR A 361 17.81 -18.77 -47.42
N VAL A 362 17.92 -20.09 -47.58
CA VAL A 362 18.95 -20.74 -48.40
C VAL A 362 18.36 -21.39 -49.65
N ASP A 363 19.10 -21.30 -50.75
CA ASP A 363 18.83 -22.11 -51.94
C ASP A 363 19.28 -23.56 -51.70
N ASN A 364 18.61 -24.53 -52.35
CA ASN A 364 18.88 -25.95 -52.12
C ASN A 364 20.34 -26.32 -52.45
N GLY A 365 20.99 -27.09 -51.58
CA GLY A 365 22.42 -27.40 -51.66
C GLY A 365 23.34 -26.41 -50.94
N TYR A 366 22.79 -25.38 -50.29
CA TYR A 366 23.52 -24.48 -49.39
C TYR A 366 22.98 -24.49 -47.96
N MET A 367 23.87 -24.19 -47.02
CA MET A 367 23.56 -23.90 -45.62
C MET A 367 24.21 -22.56 -45.20
N PRO A 368 23.68 -21.87 -44.18
CA PRO A 368 24.37 -20.73 -43.59
C PRO A 368 25.49 -21.21 -42.67
N ASN A 369 26.53 -20.40 -42.52
CA ASN A 369 27.54 -20.50 -41.48
C ASN A 369 27.71 -19.12 -40.84
N TRP A 370 27.15 -18.95 -39.64
CA TRP A 370 27.11 -17.68 -38.93
C TRP A 370 28.37 -17.48 -38.07
N SER A 371 28.84 -16.24 -38.01
CA SER A 371 30.03 -15.84 -37.28
C SER A 371 29.97 -14.37 -36.83
N GLY A 372 30.88 -13.95 -35.94
CA GLY A 372 30.85 -12.61 -35.34
C GLY A 372 30.12 -12.62 -34.01
N ASN A 373 29.04 -11.84 -33.87
CA ASN A 373 28.29 -11.73 -32.60
C ASN A 373 27.12 -12.71 -32.43
N CYS A 374 26.92 -13.64 -33.37
CA CYS A 374 26.23 -14.91 -33.16
C CYS A 374 26.89 -15.99 -34.05
N SER A 375 26.63 -17.27 -33.80
CA SER A 375 27.32 -18.37 -34.48
C SER A 375 26.48 -19.65 -34.60
N GLY A 376 26.80 -20.48 -35.60
CA GLY A 376 26.14 -21.77 -35.84
C GLY A 376 25.82 -22.00 -37.31
N THR A 377 25.18 -23.12 -37.65
CA THR A 377 24.81 -23.49 -39.03
C THR A 377 23.30 -23.63 -39.28
N GLY A 378 22.47 -23.41 -38.26
CA GLY A 378 21.02 -23.40 -38.40
C GLY A 378 20.50 -22.17 -39.15
N LEU A 379 19.24 -22.20 -39.57
CA LEU A 379 18.62 -21.12 -40.35
C LEU A 379 18.45 -19.83 -39.54
N THR A 380 18.42 -19.90 -38.21
CA THR A 380 18.30 -18.72 -37.34
C THR A 380 19.56 -18.43 -36.54
N CYS A 381 19.76 -17.16 -36.19
CA CYS A 381 20.90 -16.70 -35.38
C CYS A 381 20.47 -15.47 -34.55
N THR A 382 20.41 -15.61 -33.23
CA THR A 382 19.89 -14.55 -32.34
C THR A 382 21.01 -13.68 -31.78
N VAL A 383 20.80 -12.35 -31.79
CA VAL A 383 21.75 -11.34 -31.33
C VAL A 383 21.09 -10.45 -30.26
N ALA A 384 21.71 -10.35 -29.09
CA ALA A 384 21.30 -9.39 -28.06
C ALA A 384 22.03 -8.04 -28.24
N MET A 385 21.27 -6.97 -28.49
CA MET A 385 21.79 -5.64 -28.76
C MET A 385 22.21 -4.90 -27.48
N SER A 386 23.34 -5.31 -26.91
CA SER A 386 23.98 -4.66 -25.74
C SER A 386 25.05 -3.61 -26.09
N ALA A 387 25.42 -3.54 -27.36
CA ALA A 387 26.35 -2.58 -27.98
C ALA A 387 26.07 -2.58 -29.49
N ALA A 388 26.80 -1.80 -30.30
CA ALA A 388 26.86 -2.05 -31.74
C ALA A 388 27.38 -3.49 -32.01
N LYS A 389 26.79 -4.20 -32.98
CA LYS A 389 27.09 -5.61 -33.26
C LYS A 389 27.39 -5.84 -34.73
N ASN A 390 28.23 -6.83 -35.02
CA ASN A 390 28.55 -7.29 -36.36
C ASN A 390 28.34 -8.80 -36.45
N VAL A 391 27.64 -9.26 -37.49
CA VAL A 391 27.44 -10.68 -37.81
C VAL A 391 27.79 -10.91 -39.28
N THR A 392 28.52 -11.98 -39.57
CA THR A 392 28.79 -12.43 -40.94
C THR A 392 28.14 -13.79 -41.16
N VAL A 393 27.30 -13.90 -42.19
CA VAL A 393 26.78 -15.18 -42.68
C VAL A 393 27.54 -15.58 -43.93
N THR A 394 28.11 -16.77 -43.95
CA THR A 394 28.74 -17.35 -45.13
C THR A 394 27.84 -18.45 -45.68
N PHE A 395 27.38 -18.32 -46.92
CA PHE A 395 26.59 -19.36 -47.58
C PHE A 395 27.54 -20.39 -48.21
N VAL A 396 27.50 -21.62 -47.71
CA VAL A 396 28.44 -22.72 -48.05
C VAL A 396 27.69 -23.99 -48.47
N PRO A 397 28.29 -24.88 -49.29
CA PRO A 397 27.64 -26.12 -49.71
C PRO A 397 27.26 -27.03 -48.53
N GLY A 398 26.02 -27.49 -48.49
CA GLY A 398 25.46 -28.27 -47.39
C GLY A 398 23.93 -28.36 -47.45
N TYR A 399 23.34 -28.99 -46.44
CA TYR A 399 21.89 -29.16 -46.34
C TYR A 399 21.40 -28.93 -44.91
N ILE A 400 20.14 -28.51 -44.80
CA ILE A 400 19.46 -28.23 -43.53
C ILE A 400 18.71 -29.46 -43.04
N LEU A 401 18.98 -29.86 -41.80
CA LEU A 401 18.12 -30.74 -41.02
C LEU A 401 17.18 -29.89 -40.17
N THR A 402 15.88 -29.97 -40.46
CA THR A 402 14.81 -29.41 -39.64
C THR A 402 14.29 -30.47 -38.69
N LEU A 403 14.23 -30.14 -37.40
CA LEU A 403 13.65 -30.97 -36.36
C LEU A 403 12.38 -30.30 -35.84
N THR A 404 11.32 -31.08 -35.66
CA THR A 404 10.08 -30.64 -35.03
C THR A 404 9.69 -31.56 -33.87
N LYS A 405 9.04 -31.02 -32.84
CA LYS A 405 8.59 -31.80 -31.69
C LYS A 405 7.24 -31.32 -31.12
N SER A 406 6.53 -32.19 -30.40
CA SER A 406 5.44 -31.77 -29.50
C SER A 406 5.95 -31.30 -28.13
N SER A 407 5.04 -30.95 -27.21
CA SER A 407 5.29 -30.94 -25.76
C SER A 407 5.54 -32.37 -25.23
N GLY A 408 6.11 -32.51 -24.03
CA GLY A 408 6.30 -33.81 -23.37
C GLY A 408 7.62 -34.53 -23.67
N GLY A 409 8.65 -33.81 -24.10
CA GLY A 409 9.94 -34.41 -24.47
C GLY A 409 10.89 -33.48 -25.22
N SER A 410 12.12 -33.94 -25.41
CA SER A 410 13.21 -33.28 -26.11
C SER A 410 13.56 -34.01 -27.42
N ILE A 411 14.08 -33.25 -28.39
CA ILE A 411 14.71 -33.79 -29.60
C ILE A 411 16.09 -33.14 -29.75
N GLY A 412 17.09 -33.91 -30.18
CA GLY A 412 18.48 -33.50 -30.26
C GLY A 412 19.26 -34.29 -31.31
N VAL A 413 20.53 -33.94 -31.48
CA VAL A 413 21.46 -34.53 -32.45
C VAL A 413 22.77 -34.93 -31.76
N ASP A 414 23.51 -35.85 -32.36
CA ASP A 414 24.85 -36.27 -31.93
C ASP A 414 25.96 -35.24 -32.23
N SER A 415 25.71 -34.31 -33.15
CA SER A 415 26.69 -33.40 -33.72
C SER A 415 26.06 -32.06 -34.12
N GLY A 416 26.84 -30.97 -34.05
CA GLY A 416 26.36 -29.63 -34.39
C GLY A 416 25.52 -28.94 -33.29
N THR A 417 25.07 -27.71 -33.57
CA THR A 417 24.24 -26.91 -32.66
C THR A 417 22.91 -26.58 -33.32
N LEU A 418 21.82 -26.94 -32.64
CA LEU A 418 20.45 -26.66 -33.10
C LEU A 418 20.08 -25.19 -32.84
N ALA A 419 19.73 -24.46 -33.89
CA ALA A 419 19.19 -23.10 -33.80
C ALA A 419 17.66 -23.11 -34.01
N GLY A 420 16.93 -22.45 -33.12
CA GLY A 420 15.46 -22.45 -33.06
C GLY A 420 14.97 -22.47 -31.61
N SER A 421 13.65 -22.42 -31.42
CA SER A 421 13.05 -22.38 -30.09
C SER A 421 11.65 -23.00 -30.08
N GLY A 422 11.17 -23.37 -28.88
CA GLY A 422 9.86 -24.00 -28.68
C GLY A 422 9.77 -25.40 -29.27
N TYR A 423 9.29 -25.49 -30.52
CA TYR A 423 8.89 -26.73 -31.17
C TYR A 423 9.60 -27.02 -32.50
N THR A 424 10.35 -26.06 -33.06
CA THR A 424 11.06 -26.22 -34.34
C THR A 424 12.52 -25.77 -34.19
N PHE A 425 13.43 -26.59 -34.70
CA PHE A 425 14.88 -26.39 -34.63
C PHE A 425 15.52 -26.72 -35.98
N THR A 426 16.67 -26.13 -36.27
CA THR A 426 17.41 -26.34 -37.52
C THR A 426 18.91 -26.42 -37.28
N ALA A 427 19.60 -27.25 -38.05
CA ALA A 427 21.06 -27.24 -38.15
C ALA A 427 21.49 -27.57 -39.59
N GLY A 428 22.50 -26.86 -40.08
CA GLY A 428 23.13 -27.11 -41.37
C GLY A 428 24.31 -28.06 -41.23
N TYR A 429 24.43 -29.00 -42.17
CA TYR A 429 25.53 -29.96 -42.23
C TYR A 429 26.14 -30.01 -43.64
N PRO A 430 27.46 -30.26 -43.77
CA PRO A 430 28.09 -30.54 -45.06
C PRO A 430 27.41 -31.69 -45.82
N ILE A 431 27.56 -31.67 -47.14
CA ILE A 431 27.00 -32.70 -48.02
C ILE A 431 27.57 -34.08 -47.65
N GLY A 432 26.70 -35.06 -47.48
CA GLY A 432 27.07 -36.44 -47.13
C GLY A 432 27.27 -36.69 -45.63
N SER A 433 27.13 -35.69 -44.75
CA SER A 433 27.17 -35.91 -43.30
C SER A 433 26.10 -36.91 -42.85
N SER A 434 26.47 -37.77 -41.90
CA SER A 434 25.56 -38.69 -41.21
C SER A 434 25.28 -38.15 -39.81
N VAL A 435 24.00 -37.98 -39.47
CA VAL A 435 23.56 -37.31 -38.23
C VAL A 435 22.58 -38.20 -37.49
N THR A 436 22.83 -38.49 -36.22
CA THR A 436 21.92 -39.30 -35.37
C THR A 436 21.00 -38.38 -34.57
N ILE A 437 19.71 -38.39 -34.93
CA ILE A 437 18.66 -37.74 -34.17
C ILE A 437 18.32 -38.63 -32.96
N THR A 438 18.18 -38.02 -31.79
CA THR A 438 17.67 -38.66 -30.57
C THR A 438 16.45 -37.89 -30.06
N ALA A 439 15.36 -38.59 -29.75
CA ALA A 439 14.21 -38.05 -29.05
C ALA A 439 14.05 -38.75 -27.70
N THR A 440 13.82 -37.98 -26.63
CA THR A 440 13.66 -38.50 -25.26
C THR A 440 12.43 -37.87 -24.61
N ALA A 441 11.54 -38.69 -24.07
CA ALA A 441 10.29 -38.24 -23.46
C ALA A 441 10.50 -37.71 -22.03
N GLU A 442 9.62 -36.82 -21.56
CA GLU A 442 9.65 -36.31 -20.19
C GLU A 442 9.17 -37.37 -19.18
N THR A 443 10.11 -38.03 -18.50
CA THR A 443 9.83 -39.10 -17.52
C THR A 443 9.09 -38.61 -16.29
N LEU A 444 9.42 -37.42 -15.76
CA LEU A 444 8.74 -36.81 -14.61
C LEU A 444 7.25 -36.55 -14.85
N ASN A 445 6.88 -36.28 -16.11
CA ASN A 445 5.51 -36.05 -16.56
C ASN A 445 4.93 -37.30 -17.26
N ASN A 446 5.53 -38.47 -17.06
CA ASN A 446 5.11 -39.77 -17.60
C ASN A 446 4.81 -39.78 -19.12
N TYR A 447 5.54 -39.03 -19.93
CA TYR A 447 5.37 -39.05 -21.39
C TYR A 447 6.11 -40.23 -22.04
N LEU A 448 5.58 -40.70 -23.18
CA LEU A 448 6.23 -41.66 -24.07
C LEU A 448 6.35 -41.12 -25.49
N LEU A 449 7.40 -41.53 -26.20
CA LEU A 449 7.62 -41.23 -27.60
C LEU A 449 6.68 -42.10 -28.45
N THR A 450 5.68 -41.48 -29.08
CA THR A 450 4.67 -42.15 -29.91
C THR A 450 4.93 -42.05 -31.41
N ASN A 451 5.78 -41.12 -31.83
CA ASN A 451 6.29 -41.02 -33.19
C ASN A 451 7.72 -40.46 -33.18
N LEU A 452 8.58 -40.98 -34.05
CA LEU A 452 9.83 -40.37 -34.47
C LEU A 452 9.97 -40.64 -35.97
N GLY A 453 9.48 -39.70 -36.78
CA GLY A 453 9.19 -39.92 -38.20
C GLY A 453 9.63 -38.77 -39.11
N GLY A 454 9.12 -38.73 -40.34
CA GLY A 454 9.58 -37.83 -41.40
C GLY A 454 10.56 -38.54 -42.33
N ASP A 455 11.72 -37.93 -42.60
CA ASP A 455 12.88 -38.58 -43.22
C ASP A 455 13.54 -39.67 -42.35
N CYS A 456 13.06 -39.84 -41.12
CA CYS A 456 13.50 -40.83 -40.15
C CYS A 456 12.53 -42.02 -40.11
N PHE A 457 13.06 -43.24 -40.07
CA PHE A 457 12.27 -44.46 -39.89
C PHE A 457 12.60 -45.10 -38.53
N TRP A 458 11.65 -45.06 -37.60
CA TRP A 458 11.77 -45.63 -36.26
C TRP A 458 10.48 -46.34 -35.85
N THR A 459 10.60 -47.54 -35.29
CA THR A 459 9.48 -48.49 -35.12
C THR A 459 9.11 -48.79 -33.66
N ALA A 460 9.94 -48.40 -32.69
CA ALA A 460 9.80 -48.79 -31.28
C ALA A 460 8.80 -47.92 -30.47
N LYS A 461 7.60 -47.70 -31.04
CA LYS A 461 6.53 -46.84 -30.49
C LYS A 461 6.21 -47.18 -29.03
N GLY A 462 6.17 -46.15 -28.18
CA GLY A 462 5.87 -46.30 -26.75
C GLY A 462 7.10 -46.43 -25.85
N ALA A 463 8.31 -46.21 -26.35
CA ALA A 463 9.52 -46.10 -25.54
C ALA A 463 9.68 -44.71 -24.89
N SER A 464 10.50 -44.63 -23.84
CA SER A 464 10.95 -43.36 -23.23
C SER A 464 12.03 -42.64 -24.05
N LYS A 465 12.70 -43.36 -24.96
CA LYS A 465 13.73 -42.83 -25.87
C LYS A 465 13.65 -43.52 -27.23
N GLY A 466 13.93 -42.77 -28.29
CA GLY A 466 14.11 -43.27 -29.66
C GLY A 466 15.23 -42.55 -30.38
N SER A 467 15.77 -43.17 -31.41
CA SER A 467 16.86 -42.61 -32.22
C SER A 467 16.85 -43.16 -33.63
N CYS A 468 17.34 -42.37 -34.57
CA CYS A 468 17.53 -42.74 -35.98
C CYS A 468 18.64 -41.88 -36.60
N THR A 469 19.28 -42.39 -37.65
CA THR A 469 20.37 -41.69 -38.35
C THR A 469 19.92 -41.32 -39.76
N VAL A 470 20.21 -40.10 -40.19
CA VAL A 470 19.91 -39.60 -41.55
C VAL A 470 21.18 -39.16 -42.26
N THR A 471 21.24 -39.38 -43.57
CA THR A 471 22.34 -38.87 -44.42
C THR A 471 21.89 -37.59 -45.11
N MET A 472 22.71 -36.54 -45.01
CA MET A 472 22.47 -35.20 -45.53
C MET A 472 22.84 -35.12 -47.02
N SER A 473 22.01 -35.75 -47.85
CA SER A 473 22.04 -35.71 -49.33
C SER A 473 21.03 -34.71 -49.93
N GLN A 474 20.20 -34.13 -49.07
CA GLN A 474 19.14 -33.16 -49.37
C GLN A 474 18.75 -32.50 -48.03
N ASN A 475 17.92 -31.45 -48.08
CA ASN A 475 17.26 -30.96 -46.87
C ASN A 475 16.34 -32.06 -46.27
N ARG A 476 16.31 -32.15 -44.94
CA ARG A 476 15.63 -33.22 -44.18
C ARG A 476 14.65 -32.65 -43.15
N LEU A 477 13.56 -33.36 -42.89
CA LEU A 477 12.61 -33.09 -41.80
C LEU A 477 12.45 -34.33 -40.92
N VAL A 478 12.69 -34.18 -39.61
CA VAL A 478 12.39 -35.22 -38.61
C VAL A 478 11.42 -34.67 -37.55
N THR A 479 10.43 -35.49 -37.18
CA THR A 479 9.32 -35.10 -36.28
C THR A 479 9.20 -36.07 -35.12
N ALA A 480 9.34 -35.57 -33.89
CA ALA A 480 9.04 -36.31 -32.67
C ALA A 480 7.65 -35.96 -32.11
N ALA A 481 6.84 -36.95 -31.74
CA ALA A 481 5.60 -36.75 -30.99
C ALA A 481 5.62 -37.55 -29.70
N PHE A 482 5.22 -36.90 -28.61
CA PHE A 482 5.10 -37.47 -27.28
C PHE A 482 3.65 -37.43 -26.82
N SER A 483 3.22 -38.43 -26.04
CA SER A 483 1.93 -38.42 -25.34
C SER A 483 2.05 -38.91 -23.92
N TYR A 484 1.19 -38.42 -23.04
CA TYR A 484 1.09 -38.88 -21.66
C TYR A 484 0.76 -40.37 -21.60
N ALA A 485 1.49 -41.16 -20.82
CA ALA A 485 1.20 -42.56 -20.56
C ALA A 485 0.20 -42.69 -19.41
N VAL A 486 -0.89 -43.42 -19.66
CA VAL A 486 -1.85 -43.82 -18.63
C VAL A 486 -1.64 -45.28 -18.25
N SER A 487 -0.50 -45.56 -17.60
CA SER A 487 -0.32 -46.82 -16.88
C SER A 487 -1.17 -46.78 -15.61
N GLY A 488 -2.37 -47.35 -15.68
CA GLY A 488 -3.31 -47.36 -14.58
C GLY A 488 -4.45 -48.35 -14.83
N PHE A 489 -5.06 -48.78 -13.74
CA PHE A 489 -6.17 -49.72 -13.74
C PHE A 489 -7.49 -49.00 -13.97
N THR A 490 -8.23 -49.41 -14.99
CA THR A 490 -9.59 -48.93 -15.24
C THR A 490 -10.53 -49.48 -14.17
N LEU A 491 -11.23 -48.58 -13.48
CA LEU A 491 -12.46 -48.86 -12.75
C LEU A 491 -13.64 -48.57 -13.68
N ALA A 492 -14.39 -49.59 -14.06
CA ALA A 492 -15.68 -49.45 -14.71
C ALA A 492 -16.81 -49.51 -13.68
N VAL A 493 -17.79 -48.64 -13.83
CA VAL A 493 -18.97 -48.51 -12.99
C VAL A 493 -20.21 -48.61 -13.85
N THR A 494 -21.01 -49.65 -13.60
CA THR A 494 -22.30 -49.87 -14.25
C THR A 494 -23.42 -49.47 -13.31
N LYS A 495 -24.46 -48.79 -13.81
CA LYS A 495 -25.76 -48.69 -13.13
C LYS A 495 -26.68 -49.77 -13.70
N TYR A 496 -27.42 -50.45 -12.84
CA TYR A 496 -28.28 -51.57 -13.23
C TYR A 496 -29.64 -51.52 -12.52
N GLY A 497 -30.62 -52.22 -13.09
CA GLY A 497 -32.03 -52.15 -12.70
C GLY A 497 -32.80 -51.07 -13.47
N THR A 498 -34.07 -50.89 -13.12
CA THR A 498 -34.99 -49.95 -13.78
C THR A 498 -35.20 -48.66 -12.99
N GLY A 499 -34.59 -48.53 -11.81
CA GLY A 499 -34.54 -47.28 -11.05
C GLY A 499 -33.43 -46.37 -11.56
N SER A 500 -33.47 -45.09 -11.18
CA SER A 500 -32.44 -44.11 -11.56
C SER A 500 -31.67 -43.55 -10.37
N GLY A 501 -30.43 -43.17 -10.62
CA GLY A 501 -29.53 -42.64 -9.61
C GLY A 501 -28.19 -42.18 -10.18
N THR A 502 -27.35 -41.67 -9.29
CA THR A 502 -25.98 -41.20 -9.57
C THR A 502 -24.97 -42.02 -8.80
N VAL A 503 -23.74 -42.10 -9.33
CA VAL A 503 -22.59 -42.69 -8.64
C VAL A 503 -21.42 -41.73 -8.78
N THR A 504 -20.83 -41.36 -7.64
CA THR A 504 -19.77 -40.35 -7.55
C THR A 504 -18.55 -40.94 -6.83
N PRO A 505 -17.33 -40.88 -7.41
CA PRO A 505 -16.11 -41.27 -6.72
C PRO A 505 -15.60 -40.17 -5.78
N SER A 506 -14.91 -40.56 -4.72
CA SER A 506 -14.24 -39.65 -3.77
C SER A 506 -13.04 -38.89 -4.36
N THR A 507 -12.50 -39.39 -5.47
CA THR A 507 -11.29 -38.89 -6.13
C THR A 507 -11.39 -39.13 -7.63
N GLY A 508 -11.07 -38.14 -8.47
CA GLY A 508 -11.19 -38.24 -9.92
C GLY A 508 -12.63 -38.04 -10.41
N SER A 509 -12.95 -38.50 -11.63
CA SER A 509 -14.28 -38.37 -12.21
C SER A 509 -14.58 -39.54 -13.14
N LEU A 510 -15.80 -40.09 -13.05
CA LEU A 510 -16.27 -41.13 -13.97
C LEU A 510 -16.67 -40.48 -15.30
N LYS A 511 -16.03 -40.89 -16.39
CA LYS A 511 -16.47 -40.53 -17.74
C LYS A 511 -17.58 -41.49 -18.16
N TRP A 512 -18.80 -40.96 -18.27
CA TRP A 512 -20.00 -41.72 -18.64
C TRP A 512 -20.18 -41.84 -20.16
N TRP A 513 -20.69 -42.99 -20.60
CA TRP A 513 -21.17 -43.29 -21.94
C TRP A 513 -22.65 -43.69 -21.83
N GLY A 514 -23.54 -42.73 -22.06
CA GLY A 514 -24.94 -42.84 -21.63
C GLY A 514 -25.08 -42.86 -20.10
N ASP A 515 -26.29 -43.01 -19.59
CA ASP A 515 -26.56 -42.86 -18.16
C ASP A 515 -26.05 -44.00 -17.28
N ASN A 516 -25.75 -45.17 -17.88
CA ASN A 516 -25.60 -46.44 -17.16
C ASN A 516 -24.21 -47.06 -17.18
N PHE A 517 -23.24 -46.54 -17.92
CA PHE A 517 -21.86 -47.05 -17.91
C PHE A 517 -20.85 -45.92 -17.87
N GLY A 518 -19.91 -45.97 -16.92
CA GLY A 518 -18.85 -44.96 -16.80
C GLY A 518 -17.53 -45.55 -16.35
N THR A 519 -16.41 -44.92 -16.74
CA THR A 519 -15.06 -45.41 -16.41
C THR A 519 -14.17 -44.30 -15.85
N ALA A 520 -13.26 -44.66 -14.96
CA ALA A 520 -12.13 -43.82 -14.55
C ALA A 520 -10.87 -44.68 -14.42
N THR A 521 -9.68 -44.10 -14.65
CA THR A 521 -8.40 -44.82 -14.60
C THR A 521 -7.60 -44.38 -13.39
N TYR A 522 -7.16 -45.34 -12.57
CA TYR A 522 -6.43 -45.10 -11.33
C TYR A 522 -5.07 -45.79 -11.35
N SER A 523 -4.01 -45.07 -10.98
CA SER A 523 -2.64 -45.58 -10.94
C SER A 523 -2.09 -45.55 -9.52
N THR A 524 -1.22 -46.52 -9.21
CA THR A 524 -0.44 -46.58 -7.96
C THR A 524 0.34 -45.29 -7.72
N ASP A 525 0.80 -44.67 -8.80
CA ASP A 525 1.77 -43.58 -8.78
C ASP A 525 1.11 -42.23 -8.40
N MET A 526 -0.23 -42.19 -8.39
CA MET A 526 -1.01 -41.08 -7.81
C MET A 526 -1.18 -41.20 -6.29
N GLY A 527 -0.65 -42.25 -5.65
CA GLY A 527 -0.84 -42.53 -4.22
C GLY A 527 -2.25 -43.05 -3.85
N ILE A 528 -3.16 -43.13 -4.82
CA ILE A 528 -4.56 -43.54 -4.61
C ILE A 528 -4.65 -45.08 -4.58
N THR A 529 -4.44 -45.66 -3.40
CA THR A 529 -4.57 -47.12 -3.19
C THR A 529 -6.03 -47.60 -3.16
N SER A 530 -6.97 -46.71 -2.82
CA SER A 530 -8.41 -47.03 -2.79
C SER A 530 -9.29 -45.83 -3.13
N VAL A 531 -10.38 -46.09 -3.86
CA VAL A 531 -11.42 -45.13 -4.23
C VAL A 531 -12.70 -45.48 -3.46
N THR A 532 -13.41 -44.48 -2.95
CA THR A 532 -14.74 -44.67 -2.36
C THR A 532 -15.81 -44.20 -3.36
N LEU A 533 -16.77 -45.06 -3.67
CA LEU A 533 -17.94 -44.73 -4.50
C LEU A 533 -19.14 -44.47 -3.58
N THR A 534 -19.87 -43.39 -3.86
CA THR A 534 -21.17 -43.09 -3.22
C THR A 534 -22.28 -43.19 -4.26
N ALA A 535 -23.32 -43.95 -3.95
CA ALA A 535 -24.55 -44.05 -4.74
C ALA A 535 -25.66 -43.20 -4.11
N THR A 536 -26.32 -42.39 -4.93
CA THR A 536 -27.48 -41.57 -4.54
C THR A 536 -28.63 -41.89 -5.50
N ALA A 537 -29.72 -42.44 -4.98
CA ALA A 537 -30.91 -42.69 -5.77
C ALA A 537 -31.65 -41.36 -6.07
N ASN A 538 -32.26 -41.27 -7.24
CA ASN A 538 -33.11 -40.14 -7.61
C ASN A 538 -34.51 -40.28 -6.97
N ALA A 539 -35.31 -39.21 -7.00
CA ALA A 539 -36.71 -39.29 -6.63
C ALA A 539 -37.45 -40.36 -7.46
N GLY A 540 -38.35 -41.13 -6.82
CA GLY A 540 -39.00 -42.29 -7.45
C GLY A 540 -38.09 -43.52 -7.59
N SER A 541 -36.95 -43.58 -6.91
CA SER A 541 -36.07 -44.76 -6.91
C SER A 541 -35.39 -44.97 -5.56
N VAL A 542 -34.95 -46.21 -5.32
CA VAL A 542 -34.17 -46.63 -4.15
C VAL A 542 -32.89 -47.33 -4.59
N PHE A 543 -31.82 -47.17 -3.82
CA PHE A 543 -30.59 -47.91 -4.01
C PHE A 543 -30.69 -49.28 -3.32
N ILE A 544 -30.46 -50.35 -4.08
CA ILE A 544 -30.61 -51.74 -3.60
C ILE A 544 -29.27 -52.29 -3.08
N GLY A 545 -28.17 -51.98 -3.75
CA GLY A 545 -26.86 -52.46 -3.35
C GLY A 545 -25.82 -52.51 -4.47
N TRP A 546 -24.58 -52.77 -4.04
CA TRP A 546 -23.41 -52.93 -4.88
C TRP A 546 -23.09 -54.40 -5.16
N SER A 547 -22.54 -54.67 -6.34
CA SER A 547 -21.92 -55.95 -6.69
C SER A 547 -20.67 -55.77 -7.56
N GLY A 548 -19.89 -56.84 -7.75
CA GLY A 548 -18.60 -56.80 -8.44
C GLY A 548 -17.45 -56.59 -7.47
N ALA A 549 -16.54 -55.66 -7.77
CA ALA A 549 -15.29 -55.45 -7.02
C ALA A 549 -15.45 -54.81 -5.63
N CYS A 550 -16.67 -54.43 -5.25
CA CYS A 550 -17.10 -54.19 -3.87
C CYS A 550 -18.61 -54.52 -3.78
N SER A 551 -19.13 -54.79 -2.57
CA SER A 551 -20.48 -55.36 -2.40
C SER A 551 -21.15 -54.94 -1.10
N GLY A 552 -22.48 -54.83 -1.11
CA GLY A 552 -23.30 -54.56 0.08
C GLY A 552 -24.42 -53.54 -0.16
N THR A 553 -25.31 -53.38 0.82
CA THR A 553 -26.48 -52.47 0.75
C THR A 553 -26.20 -51.03 1.20
N SER A 554 -25.03 -50.78 1.79
CA SER A 554 -24.55 -49.41 2.10
C SER A 554 -24.48 -48.56 0.84
N SER A 555 -24.94 -47.30 0.90
CA SER A 555 -24.76 -46.32 -0.18
C SER A 555 -23.30 -45.98 -0.49
N ILE A 556 -22.36 -46.39 0.38
CA ILE A 556 -20.92 -46.16 0.26
C ILE A 556 -20.19 -47.50 0.03
N CYS A 557 -19.35 -47.57 -0.99
CA CYS A 557 -18.58 -48.77 -1.39
C CYS A 557 -17.10 -48.43 -1.62
N LYS A 558 -16.19 -49.11 -0.92
CA LYS A 558 -14.74 -48.87 -1.04
C LYS A 558 -14.07 -49.90 -1.97
N VAL A 559 -13.32 -49.42 -2.95
CA VAL A 559 -12.64 -50.23 -3.98
C VAL A 559 -11.13 -50.00 -3.91
N THR A 560 -10.36 -51.03 -3.56
CA THR A 560 -8.89 -51.01 -3.62
C THR A 560 -8.42 -51.24 -5.06
N MET A 561 -7.60 -50.35 -5.63
CA MET A 561 -7.19 -50.39 -7.04
C MET A 561 -5.84 -51.09 -7.24
N SER A 562 -5.89 -52.40 -7.44
CA SER A 562 -4.72 -53.29 -7.66
C SER A 562 -4.76 -54.06 -8.98
N ALA A 563 -5.84 -53.90 -9.74
CA ALA A 563 -6.13 -54.50 -11.04
C ALA A 563 -7.29 -53.72 -11.66
N ALA A 564 -7.55 -53.88 -12.97
CA ALA A 564 -8.77 -53.37 -13.59
C ALA A 564 -10.00 -54.04 -12.94
N LYS A 565 -11.04 -53.25 -12.63
CA LYS A 565 -12.14 -53.65 -11.76
C LYS A 565 -13.48 -53.14 -12.28
N ASN A 566 -14.53 -53.93 -12.07
CA ASN A 566 -15.91 -53.61 -12.43
C ASN A 566 -16.75 -53.54 -11.16
N VAL A 567 -17.58 -52.51 -11.01
CA VAL A 567 -18.55 -52.37 -9.91
C VAL A 567 -19.92 -52.04 -10.50
N THR A 568 -20.97 -52.66 -9.98
CA THR A 568 -22.35 -52.40 -10.38
C THR A 568 -23.14 -51.80 -9.22
N ALA A 569 -23.75 -50.64 -9.45
CA ALA A 569 -24.72 -50.00 -8.57
C ALA A 569 -26.14 -50.37 -9.01
N THR A 570 -26.93 -51.00 -8.14
CA THR A 570 -28.29 -51.42 -8.49
C THR A 570 -29.33 -50.45 -7.93
N PHE A 571 -30.17 -49.90 -8.80
CA PHE A 571 -31.29 -49.02 -8.46
C PHE A 571 -32.60 -49.64 -8.91
N SER A 572 -33.62 -49.59 -8.05
CA SER A 572 -34.98 -50.05 -8.37
C SER A 572 -35.95 -48.88 -8.23
N PRO A 573 -36.99 -48.75 -9.08
CA PRO A 573 -38.00 -47.72 -8.87
C PRO A 573 -38.80 -48.04 -7.61
N VAL A 574 -39.31 -46.99 -6.96
CA VAL A 574 -40.32 -47.11 -5.90
C VAL A 574 -41.65 -46.58 -6.42
N TYR A 575 -42.72 -47.28 -6.07
CA TYR A 575 -44.08 -46.96 -6.48
C TYR A 575 -44.96 -46.76 -5.25
N ALA A 576 -45.94 -45.86 -5.36
CA ALA A 576 -46.90 -45.57 -4.30
C ALA A 576 -48.13 -46.49 -4.38
N ILE A 577 -48.69 -46.85 -3.23
CA ILE A 577 -50.12 -47.19 -3.12
C ILE A 577 -50.84 -45.99 -2.51
N THR A 578 -51.94 -45.58 -3.14
CA THR A 578 -52.89 -44.60 -2.60
C THR A 578 -54.23 -45.28 -2.34
N VAL A 579 -54.63 -45.35 -1.07
CA VAL A 579 -55.89 -45.95 -0.62
C VAL A 579 -56.86 -44.85 -0.23
N THR A 580 -58.08 -44.85 -0.77
CA THR A 580 -59.12 -43.87 -0.41
C THR A 580 -60.32 -44.56 0.23
N LYS A 581 -60.84 -44.00 1.33
CA LYS A 581 -62.10 -44.43 1.96
C LYS A 581 -63.24 -43.56 1.46
N SER A 582 -64.22 -44.17 0.80
CA SER A 582 -65.45 -43.52 0.33
C SER A 582 -66.68 -44.04 1.09
N GLY A 583 -67.83 -43.40 0.89
CA GLY A 583 -69.07 -43.70 1.62
C GLY A 583 -69.17 -42.94 2.97
N THR A 584 -70.12 -43.35 3.80
CA THR A 584 -70.44 -42.70 5.10
C THR A 584 -70.33 -43.63 6.31
N GLY A 585 -69.92 -44.88 6.10
CA GLY A 585 -69.53 -45.81 7.15
C GLY A 585 -68.10 -45.58 7.64
N THR A 586 -67.72 -46.29 8.70
CA THR A 586 -66.40 -46.19 9.34
C THR A 586 -65.67 -47.53 9.32
N GLY A 587 -64.34 -47.47 9.39
CA GLY A 587 -63.48 -48.64 9.33
C GLY A 587 -62.01 -48.32 9.11
N SER A 588 -61.18 -49.35 9.16
CA SER A 588 -59.73 -49.30 8.96
C SER A 588 -59.33 -49.97 7.64
N VAL A 589 -58.17 -49.57 7.10
CA VAL A 589 -57.48 -50.35 6.05
C VAL A 589 -56.01 -50.46 6.45
N THR A 590 -55.48 -51.67 6.40
CA THR A 590 -54.07 -51.99 6.61
C THR A 590 -53.45 -52.59 5.35
N ALA A 591 -52.12 -52.57 5.27
CA ALA A 591 -51.35 -53.39 4.34
C ALA A 591 -50.68 -54.53 5.12
N ASP A 592 -50.46 -55.67 4.47
CA ASP A 592 -49.71 -56.82 5.02
C ASP A 592 -48.23 -56.51 5.26
N THR A 593 -47.69 -55.56 4.50
CA THR A 593 -46.31 -55.09 4.55
C THR A 593 -46.27 -53.56 4.62
N GLY A 594 -45.24 -52.99 5.25
CA GLY A 594 -45.13 -51.53 5.39
C GLY A 594 -46.17 -50.91 6.33
N THR A 595 -46.54 -49.65 6.08
CA THR A 595 -47.55 -48.92 6.88
C THR A 595 -48.18 -47.81 6.04
N LEU A 596 -49.51 -47.71 6.04
CA LEU A 596 -50.27 -46.64 5.38
C LEU A 596 -50.30 -45.39 6.27
N SER A 597 -49.80 -44.27 5.75
CA SER A 597 -49.83 -42.97 6.40
C SER A 597 -51.07 -42.19 5.95
N TRP A 598 -51.97 -41.86 6.88
CA TRP A 598 -53.30 -41.31 6.56
C TRP A 598 -53.39 -39.80 6.73
N SER A 599 -53.96 -39.13 5.72
CA SER A 599 -54.40 -37.73 5.73
C SER A 599 -55.90 -37.68 5.41
N GLY A 600 -56.72 -37.62 6.46
CA GLY A 600 -58.17 -37.72 6.34
C GLY A 600 -58.59 -39.08 5.77
N ASN A 601 -59.32 -39.08 4.66
CA ASN A 601 -59.84 -40.29 4.01
C ASN A 601 -58.84 -40.99 3.08
N THR A 602 -57.64 -40.44 2.86
CA THR A 602 -56.63 -41.01 1.96
C THR A 602 -55.40 -41.47 2.74
N GLY A 603 -54.92 -42.68 2.46
CA GLY A 603 -53.74 -43.29 3.05
C GLY A 603 -52.71 -43.60 1.97
N THR A 604 -51.45 -43.25 2.19
CA THR A 604 -50.36 -43.48 1.23
C THR A 604 -49.18 -44.23 1.83
N THR A 605 -48.48 -44.97 1.00
CA THR A 605 -47.24 -45.67 1.35
C THR A 605 -46.46 -46.02 0.06
N THR A 606 -45.17 -46.35 0.16
CA THR A 606 -44.34 -46.66 -1.02
C THR A 606 -43.57 -47.97 -0.85
N TYR A 607 -43.46 -48.70 -1.96
CA TYR A 607 -42.77 -50.00 -2.03
C TYR A 607 -41.75 -50.02 -3.17
N THR A 608 -40.81 -50.96 -3.09
CA THR A 608 -39.87 -51.22 -4.19
C THR A 608 -40.58 -51.99 -5.31
N SER A 609 -40.20 -51.73 -6.55
CA SER A 609 -40.69 -52.47 -7.71
C SER A 609 -40.55 -53.99 -7.54
N GLY A 610 -41.62 -54.72 -7.84
CA GLY A 610 -41.71 -56.18 -7.74
C GLY A 610 -42.23 -56.70 -6.39
N THR A 611 -42.38 -55.86 -5.36
CA THR A 611 -43.09 -56.23 -4.12
C THR A 611 -44.56 -56.59 -4.43
N ASP A 612 -45.07 -57.63 -3.78
CA ASP A 612 -46.50 -57.98 -3.76
C ASP A 612 -47.10 -57.51 -2.44
N VAL A 613 -48.27 -56.87 -2.50
CA VAL A 613 -48.94 -56.26 -1.34
C VAL A 613 -50.40 -56.72 -1.24
N THR A 614 -50.88 -56.90 -0.02
CA THR A 614 -52.28 -57.20 0.30
C THR A 614 -52.87 -56.09 1.17
N LEU A 615 -53.95 -55.46 0.71
CA LEU A 615 -54.74 -54.51 1.50
C LEU A 615 -55.90 -55.23 2.18
N THR A 616 -56.09 -55.01 3.48
CA THR A 616 -57.22 -55.55 4.25
C THR A 616 -58.06 -54.40 4.77
N ALA A 617 -59.34 -54.34 4.39
CA ALA A 617 -60.30 -53.38 4.91
C ALA A 617 -61.24 -54.06 5.92
N THR A 618 -61.33 -53.48 7.12
CA THR A 618 -62.20 -53.96 8.20
C THR A 618 -63.16 -52.85 8.60
N ALA A 619 -64.46 -53.12 8.53
CA ALA A 619 -65.49 -52.17 8.93
C ALA A 619 -65.75 -52.25 10.45
N ASP A 620 -66.18 -51.14 11.05
CA ASP A 620 -66.58 -51.11 12.46
C ASP A 620 -68.02 -51.63 12.66
N ASP A 621 -68.42 -51.98 13.89
CA ASP A 621 -69.68 -52.68 14.26
C ASP A 621 -71.00 -52.21 13.60
N ASN A 622 -71.08 -50.95 13.15
CA ASN A 622 -72.27 -50.37 12.50
C ASN A 622 -72.04 -50.03 11.01
N SER A 623 -71.03 -50.61 10.37
CA SER A 623 -70.66 -50.41 8.97
C SER A 623 -70.36 -51.74 8.27
N TYR A 624 -70.26 -51.71 6.93
CA TYR A 624 -69.77 -52.83 6.13
C TYR A 624 -68.94 -52.31 4.95
N VAL A 625 -68.00 -53.14 4.46
CA VAL A 625 -67.33 -52.88 3.19
C VAL A 625 -68.30 -53.21 2.06
N ALA A 626 -68.71 -52.19 1.31
CA ALA A 626 -69.72 -52.29 0.26
C ALA A 626 -69.11 -52.61 -1.11
N SER A 627 -67.89 -52.14 -1.38
CA SER A 627 -67.15 -52.45 -2.61
C SER A 627 -65.68 -52.06 -2.49
N TRP A 628 -64.87 -52.64 -3.37
CA TRP A 628 -63.58 -52.09 -3.81
C TRP A 628 -63.70 -51.63 -5.25
N SER A 629 -63.02 -50.55 -5.61
CA SER A 629 -62.87 -50.06 -6.99
C SER A 629 -61.41 -49.79 -7.34
N ASP A 630 -61.19 -49.18 -8.50
CA ASP A 630 -59.86 -48.87 -9.05
C ASP A 630 -59.04 -50.16 -9.25
N ASP A 631 -57.74 -50.19 -8.92
CA ASP A 631 -56.89 -51.38 -9.08
C ASP A 631 -57.30 -52.56 -8.17
N CYS A 632 -58.21 -52.33 -7.20
CA CYS A 632 -58.82 -53.35 -6.35
C CYS A 632 -60.22 -53.79 -6.81
N SER A 633 -60.70 -53.32 -7.97
CA SER A 633 -62.00 -53.73 -8.52
C SER A 633 -62.09 -55.24 -8.74
N GLY A 634 -63.21 -55.85 -8.34
CA GLY A 634 -63.41 -57.30 -8.39
C GLY A 634 -62.89 -58.09 -7.17
N SER A 635 -62.30 -57.42 -6.17
CA SER A 635 -61.92 -58.07 -4.90
C SER A 635 -63.12 -58.73 -4.20
N THR A 636 -62.96 -59.98 -3.73
CA THR A 636 -64.02 -60.74 -3.07
C THR A 636 -64.39 -60.12 -1.71
N LEU A 637 -65.67 -59.81 -1.52
CA LEU A 637 -66.19 -59.28 -0.26
C LEU A 637 -66.47 -60.39 0.74
N THR A 638 -65.61 -60.53 1.74
CA THR A 638 -65.89 -61.28 2.98
C THR A 638 -66.37 -60.34 4.09
N TRP A 639 -66.94 -60.92 5.17
CA TRP A 639 -67.41 -60.18 6.35
C TRP A 639 -66.78 -60.76 7.62
N PRO A 640 -66.35 -59.95 8.61
CA PRO A 640 -66.53 -58.50 8.73
C PRO A 640 -65.49 -57.62 7.99
N GLY A 641 -64.47 -58.22 7.39
CA GLY A 641 -63.47 -57.53 6.58
C GLY A 641 -63.22 -58.22 5.24
N SER A 642 -62.66 -57.49 4.27
CA SER A 642 -62.39 -57.95 2.90
C SER A 642 -60.96 -57.59 2.46
N THR A 643 -60.40 -58.38 1.54
CA THR A 643 -59.02 -58.24 1.10
C THR A 643 -58.91 -57.95 -0.40
N CYS A 644 -58.09 -56.96 -0.74
CA CYS A 644 -57.57 -56.76 -2.08
C CYS A 644 -56.13 -57.32 -2.09
N SER A 645 -55.91 -58.40 -2.83
CA SER A 645 -54.71 -59.25 -2.70
C SER A 645 -53.84 -59.22 -3.96
N LEU A 646 -52.54 -59.50 -3.82
CA LEU A 646 -51.58 -59.65 -4.93
C LEU A 646 -51.41 -58.37 -5.79
N LEU A 647 -51.43 -57.20 -5.15
CA LEU A 647 -51.06 -55.94 -5.80
C LEU A 647 -49.56 -55.91 -6.10
N LYS A 648 -49.17 -56.31 -7.31
CA LYS A 648 -47.77 -56.38 -7.74
C LYS A 648 -47.25 -55.02 -8.18
N MET A 649 -46.44 -54.40 -7.32
CA MET A 649 -45.92 -53.03 -7.45
C MET A 649 -45.04 -52.88 -8.69
N THR A 650 -45.65 -52.48 -9.81
CA THR A 650 -45.02 -52.30 -11.13
C THR A 650 -45.35 -50.94 -11.77
N ARG A 651 -46.17 -50.16 -11.07
CA ARG A 651 -46.68 -48.81 -11.33
C ARG A 651 -47.19 -48.27 -9.99
N ASP A 652 -47.51 -46.99 -9.92
CA ASP A 652 -48.32 -46.46 -8.82
C ASP A 652 -49.74 -47.05 -8.88
N ILE A 653 -50.26 -47.47 -7.72
CA ILE A 653 -51.53 -48.18 -7.57
C ILE A 653 -52.52 -47.33 -6.79
N SER A 654 -53.78 -47.29 -7.22
CA SER A 654 -54.88 -46.60 -6.55
C SER A 654 -55.99 -47.59 -6.17
N ALA A 655 -56.48 -47.51 -4.94
CA ALA A 655 -57.51 -48.41 -4.43
C ALA A 655 -58.55 -47.65 -3.58
N THR A 656 -59.78 -47.53 -4.06
CA THR A 656 -60.88 -46.99 -3.24
C THR A 656 -61.68 -48.12 -2.61
N VAL A 657 -61.93 -48.01 -1.30
CA VAL A 657 -62.85 -48.88 -0.56
C VAL A 657 -64.08 -48.08 -0.13
N THR A 658 -65.27 -48.59 -0.44
CA THR A 658 -66.53 -47.99 -0.03
C THR A 658 -66.99 -48.60 1.29
N LEU A 659 -67.08 -47.78 2.34
CA LEU A 659 -67.62 -48.15 3.65
C LEU A 659 -69.01 -47.52 3.79
N ASN A 660 -70.03 -48.34 3.97
CA ASN A 660 -71.42 -47.88 4.13
C ASN A 660 -71.96 -48.25 5.53
N PRO A 661 -72.88 -47.46 6.11
CA PRO A 661 -73.56 -47.83 7.35
C PRO A 661 -74.36 -49.12 7.18
N ALA A 662 -74.26 -50.02 8.15
CA ALA A 662 -75.00 -51.27 8.19
C ALA A 662 -76.32 -51.12 8.94
N TYR A 663 -77.32 -51.95 8.60
CA TYR A 663 -78.64 -51.88 9.24
C TYR A 663 -78.69 -52.78 10.48
N THR A 664 -78.64 -52.17 11.67
CA THR A 664 -78.68 -52.89 12.95
C THR A 664 -80.12 -53.09 13.44
N LEU A 665 -80.69 -54.27 13.18
CA LEU A 665 -81.94 -54.69 13.80
C LEU A 665 -81.72 -54.94 15.29
N THR A 666 -82.42 -54.19 16.14
CA THR A 666 -82.36 -54.35 17.60
C THR A 666 -83.70 -54.93 18.09
N VAL A 667 -83.67 -56.09 18.73
CA VAL A 667 -84.84 -56.81 19.24
C VAL A 667 -84.76 -56.90 20.76
N THR A 668 -85.60 -56.13 21.44
CA THR A 668 -85.69 -56.16 22.91
C THR A 668 -86.81 -57.11 23.35
N LYS A 669 -86.47 -58.10 24.18
CA LYS A 669 -87.45 -58.95 24.87
C LYS A 669 -88.14 -58.17 25.99
N SER A 670 -89.46 -58.24 26.04
CA SER A 670 -90.28 -57.65 27.10
C SER A 670 -91.39 -58.62 27.53
N GLY A 671 -91.89 -58.47 28.76
CA GLY A 671 -92.73 -59.45 29.43
C GLY A 671 -91.94 -60.50 30.21
N THR A 672 -92.64 -61.41 30.89
CA THR A 672 -92.07 -62.38 31.85
C THR A 672 -91.95 -63.82 31.31
N GLY A 673 -92.32 -64.06 30.05
CA GLY A 673 -92.25 -65.38 29.42
C GLY A 673 -90.83 -65.76 28.96
N THR A 674 -90.49 -67.04 29.02
CA THR A 674 -89.17 -67.60 28.69
C THR A 674 -88.91 -67.78 27.18
N GLY A 675 -89.60 -67.02 26.33
CA GLY A 675 -89.54 -67.17 24.87
C GLY A 675 -88.16 -66.86 24.28
N SER A 676 -87.66 -67.76 23.42
CA SER A 676 -86.50 -67.50 22.58
C SER A 676 -86.88 -66.70 21.34
N VAL A 677 -85.97 -65.83 20.89
CA VAL A 677 -86.04 -65.19 19.57
C VAL A 677 -84.80 -65.63 18.82
N THR A 678 -85.01 -66.28 17.68
CA THR A 678 -83.99 -66.76 16.75
C THR A 678 -84.20 -66.11 15.39
N THR A 679 -83.15 -66.06 14.57
CA THR A 679 -83.25 -65.71 13.16
C THR A 679 -83.17 -66.96 12.29
N ASN A 680 -83.69 -66.88 11.07
CA ASN A 680 -83.51 -67.93 10.04
C ASN A 680 -82.16 -67.81 9.32
N THR A 681 -81.49 -66.66 9.41
CA THR A 681 -80.14 -66.41 8.88
C THR A 681 -79.32 -65.57 9.87
N GLY A 682 -78.00 -65.74 9.87
CA GLY A 682 -77.09 -65.04 10.80
C GLY A 682 -77.30 -65.40 12.27
N THR A 683 -76.86 -64.53 13.18
CA THR A 683 -76.95 -64.73 14.63
C THR A 683 -77.28 -63.42 15.34
N LEU A 684 -78.25 -63.46 16.26
CA LEU A 684 -78.53 -62.35 17.19
C LEU A 684 -77.55 -62.38 18.36
N SER A 685 -76.73 -61.34 18.50
CA SER A 685 -75.85 -61.13 19.66
C SER A 685 -76.63 -60.49 20.79
N TRP A 686 -76.80 -61.18 21.91
CA TRP A 686 -77.62 -60.73 23.05
C TRP A 686 -76.78 -60.07 24.16
N SER A 687 -77.23 -58.90 24.61
CA SER A 687 -76.76 -58.23 25.83
C SER A 687 -77.96 -57.93 26.72
N GLY A 688 -78.07 -58.65 27.83
CA GLY A 688 -79.27 -58.64 28.68
C GLY A 688 -80.53 -59.05 27.90
N THR A 689 -81.59 -58.23 27.98
CA THR A 689 -82.85 -58.43 27.26
C THR A 689 -82.80 -58.01 25.79
N THR A 690 -81.70 -57.43 25.30
CA THR A 690 -81.61 -56.83 23.96
C THR A 690 -80.69 -57.64 23.05
N GLY A 691 -81.24 -58.14 21.95
CA GLY A 691 -80.51 -58.79 20.86
C GLY A 691 -80.22 -57.80 19.74
N LYS A 692 -79.02 -57.84 19.17
CA LYS A 692 -78.66 -57.08 17.97
C LYS A 692 -78.27 -58.02 16.83
N TYR A 693 -78.76 -57.72 15.64
CA TYR A 693 -78.37 -58.36 14.39
C TYR A 693 -78.05 -57.27 13.36
N THR A 694 -76.78 -57.16 12.98
CA THR A 694 -76.32 -56.20 11.98
C THR A 694 -76.37 -56.86 10.60
N HIS A 695 -77.21 -56.33 9.70
CA HIS A 695 -77.38 -56.87 8.35
C HIS A 695 -76.67 -55.99 7.31
N SER A 696 -75.90 -56.64 6.44
CA SER A 696 -75.26 -56.04 5.27
C SER A 696 -76.03 -56.41 3.98
N PRO A 697 -76.40 -55.44 3.13
CA PRO A 697 -76.96 -55.72 1.80
C PRO A 697 -76.00 -56.39 0.81
N ALA A 698 -74.69 -56.39 1.06
CA ALA A 698 -73.68 -56.77 0.08
C ALA A 698 -73.42 -58.29 -0.07
N VAL A 699 -74.04 -59.13 0.77
CA VAL A 699 -73.91 -60.60 0.69
C VAL A 699 -75.22 -61.21 0.21
N GLN A 700 -75.48 -61.09 -1.10
CA GLN A 700 -76.20 -62.15 -1.80
C GLN A 700 -75.21 -63.30 -2.10
N MET A 701 -75.73 -64.53 -2.15
CA MET A 701 -74.96 -65.77 -2.30
C MET A 701 -74.48 -65.99 -3.74
#